data_AF-A0A9W9T806-F1
#
_entry.id   AF-A0A9W9T806-F1
#
_cell.length_a   1.000
_cell.length_b   1.000
_cell.length_c   1.000
_cell.angle_alpha   90.00
_cell.angle_beta   90.00
_cell.angle_gamma   90.00
#
_symmetry.space_group_name_H-M   'P 1'
#
loop_
_entity.id
_entity.type
_entity.pdbx_description
1 polymer ?
#
loop_
_entity_poly.entity_id
_entity_poly.type
_entity_poly.pdbx_seq_one_letter_code
_entity_poly.pdbx_strand_id
1 'polypeptide(L)'
;MDDDYPSPIDDGDRPTHEPTIIAFDNSGDGPLRVPGFGAIPLHYELPSDARFAHGIEEWRQAPAVTARELAMTTAVNCVTDLPNWHVDVFNDVVVARWRQDSTASIAMNPLLSDRAWAWCVRELRDKATEYRQKRHIRVLDTGSCVCKSDNVPALRTGELAGEFQRAVLPVLRTLMQSGLLDWRSKCRLSIVDPNLFPLVYGRSLVLSDGVRVEVENVLGAYQGATTLAPTHIDKRTDSADVQRQIEKSRQLFLGVHADGKTAPHYRWSANYQALPCEVEFVGDAGSTKVHITSYINNLHPMHQDLYRSIETLVGRAIPLWNDCLVQGQRSWSDILNQGQLGPVPLRIITYGVEWENELPEWLLAFRVPAKVRKGMYRRAREALLNSAGDNTDKGRERHRKAQERLECLTDVEGNEDKELPPPDSNLWQRAKEYLELPEDGSATPVPAPEDWQQYTWDKIERKVKRLLRVRHPEPGTAFSYEEWKTGRHNERAVVDLVRERKDWRKIPYMPVTPPHKPYTNRLQDTFRSQGLQIIVNMENIELTPDSQDYKGTDWHMEGQLNEHVVAVAVFAYGIDNITKPQIAFRQNTKLDESFYRYREDKEQGQRGHPRLQPARRYGKHGYSDLNEMAEILGYDGWDLETDNHAVRSWQNKGVVSVSQGRLIAFPNLLEHRAEPFSLADPSRPGHYRSITLYLVDPHYRVCSTRNVPPQQHHWWAQAVGEDLGTAGLPQEIIDEIMQNTGNWPMGLPEARRHHHAFLKEHRWNNLIRIYRMEHPNFSC
;
A
#
# COMPACT_ATOMS: atom_id res chain seq x y z
N MET A 1 12.02 -51.19 8.26
CA MET A 1 12.35 -50.01 9.10
C MET A 1 12.12 -48.79 8.21
N ASP A 2 10.94 -48.60 7.64
CA ASP A 2 9.64 -48.31 8.28
C ASP A 2 9.74 -47.08 9.16
N ASP A 3 9.62 -45.91 8.53
CA ASP A 3 9.04 -44.73 9.14
C ASP A 3 7.93 -44.26 8.18
N ASP A 4 6.71 -44.67 8.52
CA ASP A 4 5.46 -44.27 7.88
C ASP A 4 5.30 -42.75 7.97
N TYR A 5 5.32 -42.07 6.83
CA TYR A 5 4.72 -40.75 6.70
C TYR A 5 3.20 -40.92 6.64
N PRO A 6 2.40 -40.22 7.47
CA PRO A 6 0.96 -40.35 7.41
C PRO A 6 0.45 -39.84 6.07
N SER A 7 -0.35 -40.66 5.40
CA SER A 7 -1.11 -40.29 4.20
C SER A 7 -2.02 -39.09 4.51
N PRO A 8 -2.31 -38.22 3.53
CA PRO A 8 -3.20 -37.10 3.76
C PRO A 8 -4.58 -37.66 4.09
N ILE A 9 -5.04 -37.36 5.31
CA ILE A 9 -6.40 -37.64 5.73
C ILE A 9 -7.31 -36.88 4.78
N ASP A 10 -8.14 -37.63 4.07
CA ASP A 10 -9.36 -37.16 3.43
C ASP A 10 -10.23 -36.50 4.51
N ASP A 11 -10.13 -35.17 4.65
CA ASP A 11 -11.03 -34.36 5.48
C ASP A 11 -12.39 -34.23 4.75
N GLY A 12 -13.02 -35.37 4.48
CA GLY A 12 -14.44 -35.46 4.22
C GLY A 12 -15.19 -35.17 5.52
N ASP A 13 -16.04 -34.14 5.50
CA ASP A 13 -17.06 -33.83 6.51
C ASP A 13 -16.57 -33.61 7.96
N ARG A 14 -15.65 -32.67 8.17
CA ARG A 14 -15.67 -31.91 9.44
C ARG A 14 -16.71 -30.80 9.31
N PRO A 15 -17.72 -30.70 10.19
CA PRO A 15 -18.59 -29.55 10.20
C PRO A 15 -17.72 -28.31 10.37
N THR A 16 -17.73 -27.43 9.38
CA THR A 16 -17.18 -26.09 9.47
C THR A 16 -18.01 -25.35 10.53
N HIS A 17 -17.66 -25.55 11.80
CA HIS A 17 -18.06 -24.64 12.86
C HIS A 17 -17.46 -23.29 12.49
N GLU A 18 -18.24 -22.46 11.79
CA GLU A 18 -17.91 -21.06 11.64
C GLU A 18 -17.65 -20.51 13.06
N PRO A 19 -16.46 -19.96 13.32
CA PRO A 19 -16.12 -19.51 14.66
C PRO A 19 -17.17 -18.49 15.11
N THR A 20 -17.75 -18.72 16.30
CA THR A 20 -18.73 -17.80 16.86
C THR A 20 -18.12 -16.40 16.95
N ILE A 21 -18.63 -15.47 16.15
CA ILE A 21 -18.18 -14.08 16.14
C ILE A 21 -18.53 -13.47 17.51
N ILE A 22 -17.52 -12.92 18.18
CA ILE A 22 -17.69 -12.26 19.48
C ILE A 22 -18.28 -10.88 19.22
N ALA A 23 -19.45 -10.59 19.79
CA ALA A 23 -20.03 -9.25 19.77
C ALA A 23 -19.23 -8.30 20.66
N PHE A 24 -18.92 -7.12 20.14
CA PHE A 24 -18.23 -6.05 20.87
C PHE A 24 -19.23 -5.02 21.40
N ASP A 25 -18.95 -4.49 22.59
CA ASP A 25 -19.76 -3.46 23.23
C ASP A 25 -18.87 -2.48 24.01
N ASN A 26 -19.01 -1.19 23.69
CA ASN A 26 -18.38 -0.09 24.41
C ASN A 26 -19.38 1.05 24.69
N SER A 27 -20.69 0.78 24.61
CA SER A 27 -21.79 1.73 24.78
C SER A 27 -21.77 2.46 26.12
N GLY A 28 -21.28 1.77 27.16
CA GLY A 28 -21.38 2.20 28.55
C GLY A 28 -22.69 1.78 29.22
N ASP A 29 -23.55 0.99 28.56
CA ASP A 29 -24.79 0.47 29.16
C ASP A 29 -24.56 -0.87 29.89
N GLY A 30 -23.36 -1.42 29.79
CA GLY A 30 -22.96 -2.70 30.38
C GLY A 30 -21.44 -2.83 30.49
N PRO A 31 -20.93 -4.04 30.78
CA PRO A 31 -19.50 -4.26 30.94
C PRO A 31 -18.76 -4.00 29.61
N LEU A 32 -17.58 -3.38 29.69
CA LEU A 32 -16.76 -3.10 28.51
C LEU A 32 -16.28 -4.41 27.86
N ARG A 33 -16.69 -4.65 26.61
CA ARG A 33 -16.39 -5.86 25.83
C ARG A 33 -15.77 -5.48 24.49
N VAL A 34 -14.48 -5.21 24.50
CA VAL A 34 -13.69 -4.86 23.30
C VAL A 34 -12.36 -5.62 23.34
N PRO A 35 -11.63 -5.78 22.21
CA PRO A 35 -10.32 -6.41 22.22
C PRO A 35 -9.39 -5.80 23.28
N GLY A 36 -8.76 -6.66 24.09
CA GLY A 36 -7.91 -6.23 25.20
C GLY A 36 -8.67 -6.02 26.53
N PHE A 37 -9.99 -6.06 26.53
CA PHE A 37 -10.82 -5.88 27.72
C PHE A 37 -11.78 -7.06 27.95
N GLY A 38 -12.16 -7.25 29.21
CA GLY A 38 -13.02 -8.37 29.62
C GLY A 38 -12.41 -9.73 29.24
N ALA A 39 -13.22 -10.60 28.65
CA ALA A 39 -12.80 -11.92 28.19
C ALA A 39 -12.28 -11.94 26.72
N ILE A 40 -12.12 -10.78 26.08
CA ILE A 40 -11.75 -10.69 24.66
C ILE A 40 -10.23 -10.45 24.55
N PRO A 41 -9.47 -11.37 23.91
CA PRO A 41 -8.04 -11.20 23.74
C PRO A 41 -7.69 -9.94 22.93
N LEU A 42 -6.57 -9.29 23.26
CA LEU A 42 -6.04 -8.13 22.53
C LEU A 42 -5.81 -8.39 21.03
N HIS A 43 -5.44 -9.62 20.69
CA HIS A 43 -5.14 -10.05 19.32
C HIS A 43 -6.34 -10.74 18.64
N TYR A 44 -7.54 -10.57 19.18
CA TYR A 44 -8.74 -11.10 18.54
C TYR A 44 -9.04 -10.31 17.27
N GLU A 45 -9.19 -11.02 16.16
CA GLU A 45 -9.58 -10.45 14.87
C GLU A 45 -10.84 -11.13 14.36
N LEU A 46 -11.73 -10.34 13.77
CA LEU A 46 -12.81 -10.82 12.93
C LEU A 46 -12.23 -11.49 11.68
N PRO A 47 -12.88 -12.55 11.16
CA PRO A 47 -12.56 -13.11 9.85
C PRO A 47 -12.50 -12.02 8.78
N SER A 48 -11.57 -12.14 7.83
CA SER A 48 -11.32 -11.07 6.86
C SER A 48 -12.60 -10.63 6.13
N ASP A 49 -13.53 -11.52 5.79
CA ASP A 49 -14.81 -11.23 5.13
C ASP A 49 -15.91 -10.60 6.02
N ALA A 50 -15.68 -10.51 7.33
CA ALA A 50 -16.57 -9.87 8.28
C ALA A 50 -16.12 -8.45 8.66
N ARG A 51 -15.11 -7.91 7.96
CA ARG A 51 -14.50 -6.59 8.24
C ARG A 51 -14.03 -5.87 6.97
N PHE A 52 -13.58 -4.63 7.11
CA PHE A 52 -12.87 -3.96 6.02
C PHE A 52 -11.41 -4.45 5.93
N ALA A 53 -10.82 -4.30 4.75
CA ALA A 53 -9.42 -4.62 4.53
C ALA A 53 -8.47 -3.63 5.22
N HIS A 54 -7.31 -4.12 5.67
CA HIS A 54 -6.18 -3.28 6.11
C HIS A 54 -4.86 -3.75 5.48
N GLY A 55 -3.89 -2.83 5.35
CA GLY A 55 -2.62 -3.08 4.67
C GLY A 55 -1.56 -3.77 5.53
N ILE A 56 -1.81 -3.94 6.84
CA ILE A 56 -0.81 -4.44 7.81
C ILE A 56 -0.36 -5.88 7.51
N GLU A 57 -1.26 -6.73 7.00
CA GLU A 57 -0.96 -8.15 6.78
C GLU A 57 -1.55 -8.70 5.47
N GLU A 58 -2.81 -8.39 5.18
CA GLU A 58 -3.61 -9.25 4.28
C GLU A 58 -3.79 -8.68 2.87
N TRP A 59 -3.64 -7.36 2.68
CA TRP A 59 -3.91 -6.74 1.38
C TRP A 59 -2.73 -6.83 0.40
N ARG A 60 -3.06 -7.18 -0.85
CA ARG A 60 -2.17 -7.07 -2.00
C ARG A 60 -2.96 -6.67 -3.25
N GLN A 61 -2.29 -5.94 -4.12
CA GLN A 61 -2.71 -5.79 -5.49
C GLN A 61 -2.38 -7.07 -6.28
N ALA A 62 -3.39 -7.66 -6.89
CA ALA A 62 -3.26 -8.75 -7.85
C ALA A 62 -4.34 -8.61 -8.95
N PRO A 63 -3.98 -8.73 -10.24
CA PRO A 63 -2.61 -8.76 -10.78
C PRO A 63 -1.91 -7.39 -10.63
N ALA A 64 -0.62 -7.34 -10.95
CA ALA A 64 0.15 -6.09 -10.95
C ALA A 64 -0.41 -5.09 -11.97
N VAL A 65 -0.33 -3.80 -11.64
CA VAL A 65 -0.78 -2.73 -12.54
C VAL A 65 0.28 -2.54 -13.62
N THR A 66 -0.10 -2.35 -14.87
CA THR A 66 0.90 -2.05 -15.93
C THR A 66 1.42 -0.62 -15.82
N ALA A 67 2.66 -0.37 -16.24
CA ALA A 67 3.27 0.97 -16.30
C ALA A 67 2.41 1.95 -17.09
N ARG A 68 1.78 1.47 -18.18
CA ARG A 68 0.82 2.27 -18.96
C ARG A 68 -0.44 2.62 -18.19
N GLU A 69 -1.01 1.69 -17.43
CA GLU A 69 -2.18 2.01 -16.61
C GLU A 69 -1.81 2.99 -15.48
N LEU A 70 -0.61 2.92 -14.90
CA LEU A 70 -0.09 3.93 -13.99
C LEU A 70 0.04 5.31 -14.67
N ALA A 71 0.53 5.36 -15.91
CA ALA A 71 0.58 6.60 -16.70
C ALA A 71 -0.82 7.15 -17.00
N MET A 72 -1.79 6.29 -17.33
CA MET A 72 -3.19 6.65 -17.56
C MET A 72 -3.82 7.28 -16.31
N THR A 73 -3.70 6.62 -15.15
CA THR A 73 -4.27 7.13 -13.90
C THR A 73 -3.56 8.39 -13.40
N THR A 74 -2.26 8.54 -13.67
CA THR A 74 -1.53 9.80 -13.44
C THR A 74 -2.08 10.92 -14.31
N ALA A 75 -2.30 10.69 -15.60
CA ALA A 75 -2.89 11.69 -16.50
C ALA A 75 -4.29 12.12 -16.04
N VAL A 76 -5.15 11.16 -15.67
CA VAL A 76 -6.49 11.44 -15.11
C VAL A 76 -6.39 12.26 -13.82
N ASN A 77 -5.45 11.94 -12.93
CA ASN A 77 -5.23 12.70 -11.70
C ASN A 77 -4.77 14.14 -11.98
N CYS A 78 -3.87 14.35 -12.93
CA CYS A 78 -3.41 15.68 -13.34
C CYS A 78 -4.52 16.51 -14.00
N VAL A 79 -5.28 15.96 -14.95
CA VAL A 79 -6.39 16.68 -15.60
C VAL A 79 -7.44 17.10 -14.58
N THR A 80 -7.73 16.24 -13.61
CA THR A 80 -8.73 16.53 -12.58
C THR A 80 -8.27 17.55 -11.53
N ASP A 81 -7.00 17.98 -11.56
CA ASP A 81 -6.50 19.15 -10.81
C ASP A 81 -6.72 20.48 -11.56
N LEU A 82 -7.03 20.44 -12.86
CA LEU A 82 -7.27 21.64 -13.63
C LEU A 82 -8.62 22.29 -13.22
N PRO A 83 -8.69 23.62 -13.13
CA PRO A 83 -9.96 24.32 -12.96
C PRO A 83 -10.96 23.91 -14.05
N ASN A 84 -12.23 23.75 -13.69
CA ASN A 84 -13.33 23.45 -14.63
C ASN A 84 -13.18 22.20 -15.50
N TRP A 85 -12.26 21.27 -15.18
CA TRP A 85 -12.03 20.05 -15.96
C TRP A 85 -13.34 19.26 -16.27
N HIS A 86 -14.27 19.23 -15.32
CA HIS A 86 -15.56 18.52 -15.41
C HIS A 86 -16.58 19.16 -16.38
N VAL A 87 -16.29 20.36 -16.88
CA VAL A 87 -17.02 21.04 -17.95
C VAL A 87 -16.21 20.93 -19.24
N ASP A 88 -14.92 21.24 -19.15
CA ASP A 88 -14.03 21.36 -20.30
C ASP A 88 -13.73 20.04 -21.02
N VAL A 89 -13.86 18.89 -20.32
CA VAL A 89 -13.66 17.55 -20.92
C VAL A 89 -14.64 17.23 -22.06
N PHE A 90 -15.77 17.94 -22.14
CA PHE A 90 -16.76 17.80 -23.21
C PHE A 90 -16.44 18.65 -24.44
N ASN A 91 -15.39 19.50 -24.39
CA ASN A 91 -14.91 20.28 -25.51
C ASN A 91 -13.67 19.61 -26.12
N ASP A 92 -13.83 18.99 -27.29
CA ASP A 92 -12.73 18.27 -27.96
C ASP A 92 -11.53 19.16 -28.30
N VAL A 93 -11.74 20.46 -28.55
CA VAL A 93 -10.64 21.41 -28.81
C VAL A 93 -9.80 21.62 -27.55
N VAL A 94 -10.45 21.68 -26.38
CA VAL A 94 -9.74 21.81 -25.09
C VAL A 94 -9.03 20.52 -24.73
N VAL A 95 -9.68 19.36 -24.91
CA VAL A 95 -9.07 18.04 -24.68
C VAL A 95 -7.86 17.82 -25.59
N ALA A 96 -7.92 18.23 -26.86
CA ALA A 96 -6.78 18.16 -27.76
C ALA A 96 -5.60 19.02 -27.29
N ARG A 97 -5.88 20.21 -26.71
CA ARG A 97 -4.85 21.05 -26.09
C ARG A 97 -4.25 20.40 -24.86
N TRP A 98 -5.05 19.82 -23.96
CA TRP A 98 -4.52 19.10 -22.78
C TRP A 98 -3.54 17.97 -23.15
N ARG A 99 -3.78 17.31 -24.30
CA ARG A 99 -2.86 16.29 -24.81
C ARG A 99 -1.51 16.86 -25.26
N GLN A 100 -1.49 18.09 -25.74
CA GLN A 100 -0.29 18.78 -26.23
C GLN A 100 0.42 19.59 -25.14
N ASP A 101 -0.31 19.96 -24.08
CA ASP A 101 0.17 20.85 -23.03
C ASP A 101 1.12 20.13 -22.08
N SER A 102 2.30 20.72 -21.87
CA SER A 102 3.29 20.22 -20.91
C SER A 102 2.87 20.45 -19.46
N THR A 103 1.88 21.31 -19.21
CA THR A 103 1.39 21.67 -17.86
C THR A 103 0.83 20.48 -17.08
N ALA A 104 0.34 19.45 -17.79
CA ALA A 104 -0.13 18.20 -17.17
C ALA A 104 0.90 17.05 -17.22
N SER A 105 2.10 17.26 -17.79
CA SER A 105 3.09 16.22 -18.11
C SER A 105 2.55 15.06 -18.97
N ILE A 106 1.41 15.27 -19.64
CA ILE A 106 0.69 14.24 -20.43
C ILE A 106 1.36 14.06 -21.80
N ALA A 107 1.75 15.15 -22.46
CA ALA A 107 2.22 15.15 -23.84
C ALA A 107 3.52 14.36 -24.08
N MET A 108 4.35 14.19 -23.04
CA MET A 108 5.70 13.64 -23.15
C MET A 108 5.82 12.19 -22.67
N ASN A 109 4.72 11.58 -22.18
CA ASN A 109 4.77 10.22 -21.68
C ASN A 109 4.56 9.22 -22.84
N PRO A 110 5.59 8.45 -23.25
CA PRO A 110 5.49 7.52 -24.38
C PRO A 110 4.48 6.38 -24.13
N LEU A 111 4.11 6.13 -22.88
CA LEU A 111 3.11 5.12 -22.53
C LEU A 111 1.67 5.59 -22.78
N LEU A 112 1.43 6.90 -22.95
CA LEU A 112 0.11 7.44 -23.32
C LEU A 112 -0.11 7.40 -24.84
N SER A 113 -0.28 6.18 -25.36
CA SER A 113 -0.69 5.96 -26.76
C SER A 113 -2.03 6.64 -27.09
N ASP A 114 -2.35 6.71 -28.38
CA ASP A 114 -3.67 7.18 -28.84
C ASP A 114 -4.83 6.41 -28.19
N ARG A 115 -4.68 5.09 -28.05
CA ARG A 115 -5.70 4.23 -27.42
C ARG A 115 -5.82 4.48 -25.93
N ALA A 116 -4.69 4.62 -25.23
CA ALA A 116 -4.65 4.94 -23.81
C ALA A 116 -5.26 6.33 -23.53
N TRP A 117 -4.91 7.34 -24.32
CA TRP A 117 -5.50 8.67 -24.20
C TRP A 117 -7.00 8.69 -24.46
N ALA A 118 -7.45 8.03 -25.54
CA ALA A 118 -8.88 7.92 -25.85
C ALA A 118 -9.66 7.23 -24.71
N TRP A 119 -9.07 6.23 -24.06
CA TRP A 119 -9.64 5.61 -22.87
C TRP A 119 -9.74 6.60 -21.70
N CYS A 120 -8.66 7.32 -21.38
CA CYS A 120 -8.65 8.34 -20.32
C CYS A 120 -9.72 9.41 -20.55
N VAL A 121 -9.93 9.86 -21.79
CA VAL A 121 -10.95 10.87 -22.11
C VAL A 121 -12.36 10.35 -21.86
N ARG A 122 -12.66 9.10 -22.22
CA ARG A 122 -13.97 8.48 -21.92
C ARG A 122 -14.20 8.39 -20.41
N GLU A 123 -13.18 7.97 -19.69
CA GLU A 123 -13.22 7.86 -18.24
C GLU A 123 -13.40 9.23 -17.55
N LEU A 124 -12.68 10.25 -18.02
CA LEU A 124 -12.83 11.63 -17.52
C LEU A 124 -14.25 12.16 -17.76
N ARG A 125 -14.90 11.84 -18.89
CA ARG A 125 -16.28 12.25 -19.17
C ARG A 125 -17.29 11.58 -18.24
N ASP A 126 -17.10 10.30 -17.95
CA ASP A 126 -17.90 9.57 -16.96
C ASP A 126 -17.69 10.15 -15.56
N LYS A 127 -16.43 10.32 -15.13
CA LYS A 127 -16.07 10.94 -13.84
C LYS A 127 -16.60 12.38 -13.72
N ALA A 128 -16.61 13.16 -14.80
CA ALA A 128 -17.17 14.51 -14.81
C ALA A 128 -18.68 14.51 -14.55
N THR A 129 -19.39 13.51 -15.09
CA THR A 129 -20.83 13.32 -14.85
C THR A 129 -21.09 12.93 -13.39
N GLU A 130 -20.31 12.00 -12.85
CA GLU A 130 -20.39 11.59 -11.44
C GLU A 130 -20.04 12.75 -10.49
N TYR A 131 -19.02 13.54 -10.81
CA TYR A 131 -18.56 14.67 -10.00
C TYR A 131 -19.65 15.73 -9.80
N ARG A 132 -20.52 15.95 -10.80
CA ARG A 132 -21.65 16.89 -10.67
C ARG A 132 -22.61 16.50 -9.54
N GLN A 133 -22.76 15.21 -9.28
CA GLN A 133 -23.63 14.67 -8.23
C GLN A 133 -22.87 14.48 -6.92
N LYS A 134 -21.73 13.80 -6.97
CA LYS A 134 -20.95 13.37 -5.79
C LYS A 134 -20.09 14.48 -5.18
N ARG A 135 -19.69 15.47 -5.98
CA ARG A 135 -18.75 16.56 -5.63
C ARG A 135 -17.34 16.10 -5.23
N HIS A 136 -17.02 14.83 -5.44
CA HIS A 136 -15.69 14.24 -5.27
C HIS A 136 -15.44 13.22 -6.37
N ILE A 137 -14.19 12.80 -6.54
CA ILE A 137 -13.77 11.81 -7.54
C ILE A 137 -12.76 10.81 -6.97
N ARG A 138 -12.71 9.63 -7.57
CA ARG A 138 -11.61 8.67 -7.42
C ARG A 138 -10.46 8.98 -8.39
N VAL A 139 -9.24 8.90 -7.89
CA VAL A 139 -7.97 9.00 -8.62
C VAL A 139 -7.02 7.89 -8.17
N LEU A 140 -5.97 7.62 -8.96
CA LEU A 140 -5.03 6.52 -8.74
C LEU A 140 -5.75 5.16 -8.56
N ASP A 141 -6.83 4.94 -9.29
CA ASP A 141 -7.80 3.87 -9.11
C ASP A 141 -7.45 2.61 -9.91
N THR A 142 -6.52 1.83 -9.35
CA THR A 142 -5.94 0.60 -9.93
C THR A 142 -6.03 -0.54 -8.90
N GLY A 143 -7.24 -1.06 -8.66
CA GLY A 143 -7.58 -1.95 -7.54
C GLY A 143 -8.03 -1.17 -6.30
N SER A 144 -7.08 -0.57 -5.57
CA SER A 144 -7.36 0.45 -4.54
C SER A 144 -7.33 1.86 -5.15
N CYS A 145 -7.93 2.85 -4.49
CA CYS A 145 -8.02 4.23 -4.98
C CYS A 145 -7.87 5.29 -3.88
N VAL A 146 -7.56 6.51 -4.31
CA VAL A 146 -7.62 7.72 -3.48
C VAL A 146 -8.80 8.56 -3.95
N CYS A 147 -9.56 9.14 -3.03
CA CYS A 147 -10.63 10.08 -3.32
C CYS A 147 -10.15 11.51 -3.06
N LYS A 148 -10.51 12.45 -3.92
CA LYS A 148 -10.31 13.89 -3.67
C LYS A 148 -11.58 14.69 -3.91
N SER A 149 -11.79 15.68 -3.07
CA SER A 149 -12.89 16.64 -3.13
C SER A 149 -12.35 18.05 -2.99
N ASP A 150 -12.67 18.89 -3.97
CA ASP A 150 -12.34 20.31 -3.96
C ASP A 150 -13.51 21.14 -3.47
N ASN A 151 -13.20 22.31 -2.89
CA ASN A 151 -14.19 23.29 -2.42
C ASN A 151 -15.19 22.69 -1.42
N VAL A 152 -14.69 22.08 -0.35
CA VAL A 152 -15.52 21.47 0.70
C VAL A 152 -16.33 22.55 1.42
N PRO A 153 -17.66 22.59 1.24
CA PRO A 153 -18.46 23.69 1.74
C PRO A 153 -18.70 23.57 3.24
N ALA A 154 -18.54 24.71 3.92
CA ALA A 154 -18.88 24.88 5.33
C ALA A 154 -20.40 24.88 5.55
N LEU A 155 -20.83 24.74 6.80
CA LEU A 155 -22.24 24.91 7.16
C LEU A 155 -22.63 26.39 7.32
N ARG A 156 -21.72 27.29 7.75
CA ARG A 156 -22.07 28.67 8.12
C ARG A 156 -21.44 29.74 7.22
N THR A 157 -20.19 29.56 6.77
CA THR A 157 -19.45 30.64 6.05
C THR A 157 -19.10 30.34 4.61
N GLY A 158 -19.64 29.28 4.01
CA GLY A 158 -19.37 28.90 2.62
C GLY A 158 -18.10 28.06 2.44
N GLU A 159 -16.99 28.38 3.12
CA GLU A 159 -15.74 27.60 3.08
C GLU A 159 -15.32 27.03 4.44
N LEU A 160 -15.14 25.71 4.51
CA LEU A 160 -14.81 24.99 5.75
C LEU A 160 -13.40 25.36 6.28
N ALA A 161 -12.45 25.64 5.39
CA ALA A 161 -11.09 26.05 5.77
C ALA A 161 -11.10 27.31 6.66
N GLY A 162 -11.90 28.32 6.31
CA GLY A 162 -12.04 29.54 7.11
C GLY A 162 -12.76 29.34 8.46
N GLU A 163 -13.61 28.32 8.60
CA GLU A 163 -14.17 27.93 9.90
C GLU A 163 -13.10 27.32 10.80
N PHE A 164 -12.31 26.37 10.28
CA PHE A 164 -11.17 25.79 11.01
C PHE A 164 -10.15 26.85 11.45
N GLN A 165 -9.75 27.74 10.55
CA GLN A 165 -8.78 28.80 10.88
C GLN A 165 -9.23 29.66 12.08
N ARG A 166 -10.52 29.99 12.17
CA ARG A 166 -11.08 30.75 13.30
C ARG A 166 -11.22 29.89 14.55
N ALA A 167 -11.70 28.66 14.41
CA ALA A 167 -11.94 27.74 15.53
C ALA A 167 -10.66 27.27 16.23
N VAL A 168 -9.52 27.26 15.53
CA VAL A 168 -8.21 26.88 16.07
C VAL A 168 -7.58 27.98 16.92
N LEU A 169 -7.88 29.27 16.67
CA LEU A 169 -7.24 30.38 17.39
C LEU A 169 -7.40 30.33 18.92
N PRO A 170 -8.60 30.07 19.49
CA PRO A 170 -8.75 29.92 20.94
C PRO A 170 -7.94 28.76 21.50
N VAL A 171 -7.90 27.62 20.79
CA VAL A 171 -7.14 26.42 21.21
C VAL A 171 -5.65 26.74 21.29
N LEU A 172 -5.09 27.38 20.25
CA LEU A 172 -3.68 27.78 20.23
C LEU A 172 -3.35 28.74 21.38
N ARG A 173 -4.23 29.72 21.67
CA ARG A 173 -4.01 30.64 22.81
C ARG A 173 -3.97 29.89 24.14
N THR A 174 -4.90 28.97 24.36
CA THR A 174 -4.91 28.14 25.58
C THR A 174 -3.64 27.30 25.70
N LEU A 175 -3.23 26.63 24.62
CA LEU A 175 -1.98 25.83 24.61
C LEU A 175 -0.73 26.69 24.83
N MET A 176 -0.70 27.93 24.32
CA MET A 176 0.41 28.87 24.52
C MET A 176 0.50 29.32 25.97
N GLN A 177 -0.62 29.65 26.58
CA GLN A 177 -0.69 30.10 27.98
C GLN A 177 -0.33 28.99 28.95
N SER A 178 -0.71 27.74 28.66
CA SER A 178 -0.43 26.58 29.51
C SER A 178 0.96 25.97 29.29
N GLY A 179 1.73 26.43 28.30
CA GLY A 179 3.02 25.84 27.94
C GLY A 179 2.91 24.42 27.35
N LEU A 180 1.72 24.05 26.89
CA LEU A 180 1.39 22.70 26.40
C LEU A 180 1.56 22.52 24.89
N LEU A 181 2.04 23.53 24.14
CA LEU A 181 2.37 23.31 22.73
C LEU A 181 3.45 22.25 22.61
N ASP A 182 3.14 21.21 21.83
CA ASP A 182 4.07 20.14 21.55
C ASP A 182 4.71 20.33 20.16
N TRP A 183 5.95 20.80 20.17
CA TRP A 183 6.79 20.86 18.99
C TRP A 183 7.46 19.51 18.78
N ARG A 184 6.98 18.77 17.79
CA ARG A 184 7.60 17.49 17.39
C ARG A 184 8.92 17.69 16.64
N SER A 185 9.13 18.86 16.05
CA SER A 185 10.38 19.29 15.44
C SER A 185 10.52 20.82 15.48
N LYS A 186 11.58 21.39 14.88
CA LYS A 186 11.75 22.86 14.77
C LYS A 186 10.59 23.58 14.07
N CYS A 187 9.89 22.89 13.16
CA CYS A 187 8.84 23.46 12.32
C CYS A 187 7.48 22.74 12.44
N ARG A 188 7.41 21.58 13.09
CA ARG A 188 6.18 20.78 13.20
C ARG A 188 5.55 20.91 14.58
N LEU A 189 4.37 21.52 14.61
CA LEU A 189 3.57 21.76 15.80
C LEU A 189 2.32 20.88 15.78
N SER A 190 2.07 20.16 16.88
CA SER A 190 0.84 19.40 17.06
C SER A 190 -0.17 20.21 17.88
N ILE A 191 -1.39 20.39 17.35
CA ILE A 191 -2.51 21.01 18.06
C ILE A 191 -3.34 19.94 18.77
N VAL A 192 -3.66 18.87 18.05
CA VAL A 192 -4.36 17.69 18.59
C VAL A 192 -3.48 16.49 18.27
N ASP A 193 -2.82 15.96 19.29
CA ASP A 193 -2.01 14.76 19.19
C ASP A 193 -2.77 13.56 19.78
N PRO A 194 -3.27 12.62 18.95
CA PRO A 194 -4.04 11.49 19.47
C PRO A 194 -3.20 10.53 20.33
N ASN A 195 -1.88 10.59 20.22
CA ASN A 195 -0.94 9.68 20.86
C ASN A 195 -0.22 10.29 22.08
N LEU A 196 -0.46 11.56 22.39
CA LEU A 196 0.18 12.23 23.54
C LEU A 196 -0.35 11.70 24.88
N PHE A 197 -1.65 11.44 24.97
CA PHE A 197 -2.31 10.82 26.11
C PHE A 197 -2.99 9.50 25.68
N PRO A 198 -2.21 8.46 25.34
CA PRO A 198 -2.78 7.19 24.91
C PRO A 198 -3.39 6.45 26.11
N LEU A 199 -4.22 5.45 25.85
CA LEU A 199 -4.51 4.44 26.87
C LEU A 199 -3.20 3.72 27.20
N VAL A 200 -2.84 3.63 28.49
CA VAL A 200 -1.70 2.87 28.99
C VAL A 200 -2.22 1.69 29.78
N TYR A 201 -2.03 0.48 29.25
CA TYR A 201 -2.46 -0.75 29.91
C TYR A 201 -1.78 -0.90 31.29
N GLY A 202 -2.56 -1.24 32.32
CA GLY A 202 -2.11 -1.29 33.71
C GLY A 202 -1.95 0.06 34.43
N ARG A 203 -2.22 1.20 33.77
CA ARG A 203 -1.99 2.55 34.33
C ARG A 203 -3.14 3.54 34.15
N SER A 204 -3.84 3.50 33.02
CA SER A 204 -4.99 4.38 32.75
C SER A 204 -6.24 3.86 33.46
N LEU A 205 -7.07 4.77 33.96
CA LEU A 205 -8.38 4.44 34.53
C LEU A 205 -9.41 4.23 33.42
N VAL A 206 -10.30 3.26 33.59
CA VAL A 206 -11.32 2.87 32.60
C VAL A 206 -12.64 2.57 33.29
N LEU A 207 -13.72 3.03 32.68
CA LEU A 207 -15.10 2.73 33.06
C LEU A 207 -15.46 1.35 32.50
N SER A 208 -15.34 0.32 33.34
CA SER A 208 -15.50 -1.07 32.92
C SER A 208 -16.89 -1.65 33.18
N ASP A 209 -17.69 -1.01 34.04
CA ASP A 209 -18.91 -1.57 34.66
C ASP A 209 -20.21 -0.80 34.30
N GLY A 210 -20.33 -0.28 33.08
CA GLY A 210 -21.58 0.36 32.62
C GLY A 210 -21.73 1.83 33.00
N VAL A 211 -20.64 2.60 32.92
CA VAL A 211 -20.65 4.07 33.01
C VAL A 211 -19.91 4.62 31.79
N ARG A 212 -20.29 5.81 31.33
CA ARG A 212 -19.64 6.50 30.21
C ARG A 212 -19.24 7.93 30.56
N VAL A 213 -18.28 8.46 29.82
CA VAL A 213 -17.88 9.86 29.89
C VAL A 213 -18.89 10.70 29.10
N GLU A 214 -19.60 11.59 29.79
CA GLU A 214 -20.50 12.58 29.18
C GLU A 214 -19.70 13.81 28.71
N VAL A 215 -19.98 14.31 27.50
CA VAL A 215 -19.19 15.41 26.89
C VAL A 215 -19.35 16.71 27.65
N GLU A 216 -20.53 16.96 28.22
CA GLU A 216 -20.86 18.15 29.00
C GLU A 216 -20.16 18.17 30.37
N ASN A 217 -19.83 17.00 30.92
CA ASN A 217 -19.15 16.85 32.20
C ASN A 217 -18.14 15.70 32.17
N VAL A 218 -17.07 15.89 31.40
CA VAL A 218 -16.06 14.85 31.19
C VAL A 218 -15.33 14.42 32.47
N LEU A 219 -15.22 15.30 33.46
CA LEU A 219 -14.54 15.01 34.73
C LEU A 219 -15.47 14.33 35.75
N GLY A 220 -16.79 14.42 35.60
CA GLY A 220 -17.75 13.65 36.39
C GLY A 220 -17.51 12.14 36.31
N ALA A 221 -16.91 11.66 35.21
CA ALA A 221 -16.52 10.27 35.02
C ALA A 221 -15.58 9.73 36.10
N TYR A 222 -14.79 10.59 36.78
CA TYR A 222 -13.90 10.16 37.86
C TYR A 222 -14.64 9.59 39.08
N GLN A 223 -15.94 9.87 39.25
CA GLN A 223 -16.75 9.27 40.31
C GLN A 223 -16.95 7.77 40.12
N GLY A 224 -16.94 7.27 38.87
CA GLY A 224 -17.12 5.86 38.53
C GLY A 224 -15.85 5.15 38.05
N ALA A 225 -14.77 5.89 37.75
CA ALA A 225 -13.54 5.34 37.20
C ALA A 225 -12.59 4.83 38.29
N THR A 226 -12.85 3.63 38.82
CA THR A 226 -12.02 3.00 39.85
C THR A 226 -11.10 1.90 39.33
N THR A 227 -11.31 1.44 38.10
CA THR A 227 -10.65 0.25 37.55
C THR A 227 -9.53 0.66 36.60
N LEU A 228 -8.36 0.02 36.71
CA LEU A 228 -7.26 0.20 35.78
C LEU A 228 -7.48 -0.62 34.52
N ALA A 229 -7.02 -0.11 33.37
CA ALA A 229 -6.93 -0.88 32.14
C ALA A 229 -6.15 -2.18 32.40
N PRO A 230 -6.58 -3.33 31.86
CA PRO A 230 -5.94 -4.62 32.12
C PRO A 230 -4.52 -4.65 31.55
N THR A 231 -3.60 -5.33 32.24
CA THR A 231 -2.22 -5.52 31.74
C THR A 231 -2.17 -6.66 30.73
N HIS A 232 -1.38 -6.48 29.67
CA HIS A 232 -1.10 -7.52 28.69
C HIS A 232 0.38 -7.94 28.72
N ILE A 233 0.63 -9.19 28.33
CA ILE A 233 2.01 -9.71 28.23
C ILE A 233 2.59 -9.28 26.89
N ASP A 234 3.65 -8.48 26.93
CA ASP A 234 4.44 -8.15 25.74
C ASP A 234 5.28 -9.36 25.30
N LYS A 235 4.93 -9.93 24.14
CA LYS A 235 5.60 -11.11 23.56
C LYS A 235 6.79 -10.75 22.66
N ARG A 236 7.15 -9.47 22.53
CA ARG A 236 8.27 -8.99 21.69
C ARG A 236 9.59 -9.11 22.44
N THR A 237 10.17 -10.31 22.46
CA THR A 237 11.39 -10.61 23.22
C THR A 237 12.67 -10.00 22.62
N ASP A 238 12.63 -9.57 21.36
CA ASP A 238 13.77 -9.05 20.59
C ASP A 238 13.70 -7.54 20.29
N SER A 239 12.76 -6.82 20.92
CA SER A 239 12.51 -5.39 20.66
C SER A 239 13.72 -4.48 20.87
N ALA A 240 14.56 -4.79 21.86
CA ALA A 240 15.83 -4.09 22.07
C ALA A 240 16.81 -4.26 20.90
N ASP A 241 16.82 -5.43 20.26
CA ASP A 241 17.66 -5.68 19.09
C ASP A 241 17.14 -4.95 17.85
N VAL A 242 15.82 -5.04 17.61
CA VAL A 242 15.14 -4.27 16.55
C VAL A 242 15.43 -2.78 16.69
N GLN A 243 15.35 -2.22 17.91
CA GLN A 243 15.67 -0.82 18.15
C GLN A 243 17.13 -0.49 17.84
N ARG A 244 18.09 -1.34 18.24
CA ARG A 244 19.52 -1.16 17.89
C ARG A 244 19.75 -1.19 16.38
N GLN A 245 19.06 -2.06 15.65
CA GLN A 245 19.16 -2.12 14.19
C GLN A 245 18.66 -0.82 13.55
N ILE A 246 17.53 -0.28 14.02
CA ILE A 246 16.96 1.00 13.55
C ILE A 246 17.93 2.16 13.78
N GLU A 247 18.56 2.23 14.95
CA GLU A 247 19.51 3.29 15.30
C GLU A 247 20.82 3.21 14.51
N LYS A 248 21.25 2.00 14.15
CA LYS A 248 22.46 1.79 13.33
C LYS A 248 22.20 1.97 11.84
N SER A 249 20.98 1.73 11.36
CA SER A 249 20.68 1.77 9.95
C SER A 249 20.66 3.20 9.40
N ARG A 250 21.45 3.45 8.36
CA ARG A 250 21.40 4.71 7.58
C ARG A 250 20.27 4.69 6.53
N GLN A 251 19.69 3.53 6.23
CA GLN A 251 18.60 3.34 5.26
C GLN A 251 17.52 2.47 5.90
N LEU A 252 16.45 3.09 6.39
CA LEU A 252 15.46 2.49 7.30
C LEU A 252 14.72 1.25 6.72
N PHE A 253 14.75 1.02 5.42
CA PHE A 253 13.95 -0.01 4.74
C PHE A 253 14.72 -1.29 4.39
N LEU A 254 16.06 -1.30 4.41
CA LEU A 254 16.89 -2.50 4.24
C LEU A 254 17.62 -2.80 5.56
N GLY A 255 17.30 -3.91 6.21
CA GLY A 255 18.12 -4.47 7.29
C GLY A 255 17.53 -4.44 8.71
N VAL A 256 16.27 -4.04 8.90
CA VAL A 256 15.59 -4.23 10.20
C VAL A 256 14.81 -5.55 10.16
N HIS A 257 15.23 -6.49 11.00
CA HIS A 257 14.69 -7.84 11.08
C HIS A 257 14.32 -8.18 12.53
N ALA A 258 13.21 -8.92 12.67
CA ALA A 258 12.79 -9.55 13.92
C ALA A 258 12.81 -11.07 13.77
N ASP A 259 12.97 -11.78 14.89
CA ASP A 259 12.85 -13.23 14.96
C ASP A 259 11.48 -13.69 14.41
N GLY A 260 11.45 -14.87 13.78
CA GLY A 260 10.22 -15.35 13.14
C GLY A 260 9.08 -15.61 14.08
N LYS A 261 9.37 -15.96 15.34
CA LYS A 261 8.35 -16.21 16.34
C LYS A 261 7.84 -14.92 16.96
N THR A 262 8.66 -13.87 17.02
CA THR A 262 8.30 -12.58 17.63
C THR A 262 7.66 -11.62 16.64
N ALA A 263 8.02 -11.68 15.36
CA ALA A 263 7.62 -10.71 14.35
C ALA A 263 6.10 -10.45 14.25
N PRO A 264 5.20 -11.47 14.34
CA PRO A 264 3.76 -11.23 14.34
C PRO A 264 3.31 -10.32 15.51
N HIS A 265 3.97 -10.40 16.66
CA HIS A 265 3.61 -9.62 17.85
C HIS A 265 3.90 -8.13 17.75
N TYR A 266 4.64 -7.67 16.73
CA TYR A 266 4.85 -6.24 16.47
C TYR A 266 3.63 -5.54 15.88
N ARG A 267 2.67 -6.29 15.35
CA ARG A 267 1.45 -5.73 14.76
C ARG A 267 0.49 -5.16 15.79
N TRP A 268 0.64 -5.54 17.06
CA TRP A 268 -0.15 -5.03 18.19
C TRP A 268 0.76 -4.33 19.22
N SER A 269 0.18 -3.44 20.02
CA SER A 269 0.81 -2.95 21.23
C SER A 269 0.18 -3.57 22.47
N ALA A 270 0.98 -4.28 23.27
CA ALA A 270 0.58 -4.77 24.59
C ALA A 270 0.57 -3.66 25.66
N ASN A 271 1.09 -2.47 25.32
CA ASN A 271 1.34 -1.38 26.26
C ASN A 271 0.39 -0.19 26.05
N TYR A 272 -0.02 0.07 24.81
CA TYR A 272 -0.71 1.29 24.43
C TYR A 272 -1.85 1.08 23.44
N GLN A 273 -2.81 2.01 23.43
CA GLN A 273 -3.83 2.13 22.39
C GLN A 273 -4.20 3.60 22.21
N ALA A 274 -4.44 4.06 20.98
CA ALA A 274 -5.10 5.34 20.76
C ALA A 274 -6.56 5.28 21.23
N LEU A 275 -7.09 6.44 21.63
CA LEU A 275 -8.46 6.59 22.09
C LEU A 275 -9.27 7.34 21.03
N PRO A 276 -10.04 6.64 20.18
CA PRO A 276 -10.97 7.31 19.28
C PRO A 276 -12.06 8.03 20.06
N CYS A 277 -12.65 9.06 19.44
CA CYS A 277 -13.92 9.60 19.88
C CYS A 277 -15.09 8.89 19.17
N GLU A 278 -16.25 9.01 19.80
CA GLU A 278 -17.49 8.39 19.39
C GLU A 278 -18.33 9.33 18.54
N VAL A 279 -18.84 8.81 17.42
CA VAL A 279 -19.55 9.59 16.41
C VAL A 279 -20.87 8.91 16.08
N GLU A 280 -21.99 9.61 16.28
CA GLU A 280 -23.31 9.14 15.88
C GLU A 280 -23.78 9.82 14.59
N PHE A 281 -24.64 9.14 13.85
CA PHE A 281 -25.27 9.71 12.66
C PHE A 281 -26.53 10.48 13.05
N VAL A 282 -26.67 11.70 12.53
CA VAL A 282 -27.83 12.56 12.79
C VAL A 282 -28.61 12.90 11.51
N GLY A 283 -29.90 13.19 11.69
CA GLY A 283 -30.84 13.45 10.60
C GLY A 283 -31.38 12.18 9.94
N ASP A 284 -32.07 12.38 8.81
CA ASP A 284 -32.83 11.32 8.11
C ASP A 284 -31.95 10.19 7.56
N ALA A 285 -32.56 9.06 7.24
CA ALA A 285 -31.88 7.92 6.59
C ALA A 285 -31.09 8.37 5.35
N GLY A 286 -29.86 7.88 5.18
CA GLY A 286 -28.94 8.32 4.14
C GLY A 286 -28.18 9.61 4.43
N SER A 287 -28.51 10.37 5.49
CA SER A 287 -27.74 11.55 5.92
C SER A 287 -26.36 11.13 6.44
N THR A 288 -25.32 11.81 5.97
CA THR A 288 -23.94 11.71 6.47
C THR A 288 -23.61 12.76 7.54
N LYS A 289 -24.58 13.56 7.98
CA LYS A 289 -24.38 14.45 9.13
C LYS A 289 -24.11 13.61 10.37
N VAL A 290 -23.22 14.09 11.22
CA VAL A 290 -22.81 13.39 12.42
C VAL A 290 -22.76 14.32 13.63
N HIS A 291 -22.76 13.73 14.82
CA HIS A 291 -22.50 14.39 16.09
C HIS A 291 -21.47 13.60 16.89
N ILE A 292 -20.53 14.30 17.54
CA ILE A 292 -19.52 13.68 18.39
C ILE A 292 -20.07 13.57 19.82
N THR A 293 -20.13 12.34 20.33
CA THR A 293 -20.77 11.98 21.62
C THR A 293 -19.79 11.64 22.74
N SER A 294 -18.48 11.73 22.48
CA SER A 294 -17.43 11.65 23.50
C SER A 294 -16.34 12.68 23.20
N TYR A 295 -15.53 13.06 24.20
CA TYR A 295 -14.48 14.05 23.97
C TYR A 295 -13.44 13.54 22.96
N ILE A 296 -12.87 14.42 22.15
CA ILE A 296 -11.74 14.12 21.28
C ILE A 296 -10.48 14.08 22.14
N ASN A 297 -9.71 13.00 22.08
CA ASN A 297 -8.49 12.88 22.87
C ASN A 297 -7.56 14.09 22.60
N ASN A 298 -7.07 14.70 23.67
CA ASN A 298 -6.25 15.91 23.62
C ASN A 298 -6.94 17.18 23.05
N LEU A 299 -8.28 17.23 22.99
CA LEU A 299 -9.03 18.43 22.64
C LEU A 299 -10.24 18.64 23.58
N HIS A 300 -10.17 19.65 24.42
CA HIS A 300 -11.19 19.89 25.46
C HIS A 300 -12.56 20.27 24.83
N PRO A 301 -13.70 19.70 25.30
CA PRO A 301 -15.04 20.00 24.78
C PRO A 301 -15.48 21.47 24.82
N MET A 302 -14.82 22.30 25.63
CA MET A 302 -15.05 23.76 25.67
C MET A 302 -14.86 24.43 24.30
N HIS A 303 -14.05 23.83 23.42
CA HIS A 303 -13.78 24.35 22.08
C HIS A 303 -14.86 23.92 21.06
N GLN A 304 -16.12 24.24 21.36
CA GLN A 304 -17.29 23.80 20.60
C GLN A 304 -17.26 24.17 19.11
N ASP A 305 -16.65 25.31 18.75
CA ASP A 305 -16.51 25.72 17.36
C ASP A 305 -15.63 24.76 16.56
N LEU A 306 -14.57 24.22 17.19
CA LEU A 306 -13.68 23.26 16.55
C LEU A 306 -14.35 21.89 16.44
N TYR A 307 -15.05 21.42 17.49
CA TYR A 307 -15.85 20.19 17.43
C TYR A 307 -16.86 20.23 16.27
N ARG A 308 -17.61 21.33 16.12
CA ARG A 308 -18.58 21.50 15.02
C ARG A 308 -17.93 21.49 13.63
N SER A 309 -16.72 22.06 13.52
CA SER A 309 -15.95 22.02 12.27
C SER A 309 -15.48 20.61 11.95
N ILE A 310 -15.07 19.84 12.96
CA ILE A 310 -14.66 18.43 12.84
C ILE A 310 -15.85 17.53 12.47
N GLU A 311 -17.00 17.69 13.11
CA GLU A 311 -18.25 16.99 12.76
C GLU A 311 -18.62 17.22 11.29
N THR A 312 -18.55 18.48 10.85
CA THR A 312 -18.79 18.83 9.45
C THR A 312 -17.80 18.11 8.54
N LEU A 313 -16.51 18.11 8.89
CA LEU A 313 -15.48 17.42 8.12
C LEU A 313 -15.69 15.91 8.04
N VAL A 314 -16.04 15.26 9.16
CA VAL A 314 -16.37 13.83 9.21
C VAL A 314 -17.54 13.52 8.27
N GLY A 315 -18.60 14.32 8.32
CA GLY A 315 -19.75 14.16 7.42
C GLY A 315 -19.43 14.31 5.94
N ARG A 316 -18.36 15.07 5.62
CA ARG A 316 -17.82 15.23 4.26
C ARG A 316 -16.85 14.10 3.87
N ALA A 317 -16.17 13.48 4.83
CA ALA A 317 -15.26 12.37 4.60
C ALA A 317 -16.00 11.04 4.34
N ILE A 318 -17.15 10.82 4.97
CA ILE A 318 -17.94 9.58 4.84
C ILE A 318 -18.21 9.17 3.38
N PRO A 319 -18.70 10.05 2.48
CA PRO A 319 -18.88 9.68 1.07
C PRO A 319 -17.59 9.26 0.37
N LEU A 320 -16.46 9.90 0.68
CA LEU A 320 -15.17 9.55 0.08
C LEU A 320 -14.67 8.20 0.61
N TRP A 321 -14.86 7.91 1.90
CA TRP A 321 -14.57 6.60 2.50
C TRP A 321 -15.44 5.50 1.89
N ASN A 322 -16.73 5.76 1.66
CA ASN A 322 -17.61 4.81 0.98
C ASN A 322 -17.07 4.38 -0.39
N ASP A 323 -16.48 5.31 -1.14
CA ASP A 323 -15.96 5.08 -2.50
C ASP A 323 -14.57 4.40 -2.51
N CYS A 324 -13.79 4.46 -1.42
CA CYS A 324 -12.42 3.94 -1.37
C CYS A 324 -12.18 2.76 -0.42
N LEU A 325 -13.05 2.53 0.57
CA LEU A 325 -12.96 1.38 1.47
C LEU A 325 -13.11 0.07 0.70
N VAL A 326 -12.34 -0.94 1.12
CA VAL A 326 -12.34 -2.25 0.49
C VAL A 326 -12.97 -3.27 1.43
N GLN A 327 -14.00 -3.98 0.93
CA GLN A 327 -14.63 -5.07 1.67
C GLN A 327 -13.74 -6.30 1.72
N GLY A 328 -13.53 -6.78 2.94
CA GLY A 328 -12.88 -8.04 3.26
C GLY A 328 -13.34 -9.27 2.46
N GLN A 329 -12.45 -10.21 2.18
CA GLN A 329 -12.82 -11.51 1.59
C GLN A 329 -11.98 -12.67 2.17
N ARG A 330 -12.59 -13.87 2.30
CA ARG A 330 -11.94 -15.07 2.90
C ARG A 330 -10.70 -15.56 2.14
N SER A 331 -10.63 -15.31 0.83
CA SER A 331 -9.62 -15.88 -0.07
C SER A 331 -8.41 -14.97 -0.32
N TRP A 332 -8.14 -14.00 0.55
CA TRP A 332 -7.03 -13.04 0.35
C TRP A 332 -5.67 -13.54 0.83
N SER A 333 -5.66 -14.36 1.88
CA SER A 333 -4.46 -15.09 2.31
C SER A 333 -4.01 -16.12 1.27
N ASP A 334 -4.94 -16.67 0.49
CA ASP A 334 -4.62 -17.58 -0.61
C ASP A 334 -3.81 -16.88 -1.69
N ILE A 335 -2.51 -17.15 -1.77
CA ILE A 335 -1.60 -16.56 -2.75
C ILE A 335 -1.90 -16.96 -4.20
N LEU A 336 -2.60 -18.08 -4.42
CA LEU A 336 -3.01 -18.56 -5.73
C LEU A 336 -4.21 -17.78 -6.28
N ASN A 337 -4.88 -17.00 -5.43
CA ASN A 337 -5.94 -16.08 -5.86
C ASN A 337 -5.34 -14.82 -6.51
N GLN A 338 -5.54 -14.69 -7.82
CA GLN A 338 -5.12 -13.56 -8.65
C GLN A 338 -6.31 -12.69 -9.10
N GLY A 339 -7.47 -12.85 -8.46
CA GLY A 339 -8.64 -12.02 -8.73
C GLY A 339 -8.47 -10.57 -8.26
N GLN A 340 -9.27 -9.68 -8.83
CA GLN A 340 -9.24 -8.27 -8.50
C GLN A 340 -10.10 -7.98 -7.27
N LEU A 341 -9.45 -7.61 -6.17
CA LEU A 341 -10.06 -7.58 -4.83
C LEU A 341 -10.61 -6.20 -4.43
N GLY A 342 -10.23 -5.15 -5.16
CA GLY A 342 -10.53 -3.76 -4.82
C GLY A 342 -11.81 -3.23 -5.46
N PRO A 343 -12.27 -2.01 -5.12
CA PRO A 343 -13.50 -1.43 -5.65
C PRO A 343 -13.43 -1.08 -7.14
N VAL A 344 -12.22 -1.03 -7.74
CA VAL A 344 -12.03 -0.60 -9.12
C VAL A 344 -11.24 -1.66 -9.91
N PRO A 345 -11.81 -2.19 -11.01
CA PRO A 345 -11.08 -3.12 -11.86
C PRO A 345 -10.01 -2.42 -12.71
N LEU A 346 -8.94 -3.13 -13.01
CA LEU A 346 -7.84 -2.74 -13.88
C LEU A 346 -8.33 -2.58 -15.33
N ARG A 347 -7.70 -1.64 -16.03
CA ARG A 347 -7.96 -1.33 -17.44
C ARG A 347 -7.15 -2.23 -18.36
N ILE A 348 -6.02 -2.74 -17.87
CA ILE A 348 -5.08 -3.57 -18.61
C ILE A 348 -4.60 -4.71 -17.71
N ILE A 349 -4.87 -5.95 -18.12
CA ILE A 349 -4.38 -7.15 -17.45
C ILE A 349 -3.40 -7.88 -18.37
N THR A 350 -2.21 -8.19 -17.89
CA THR A 350 -1.25 -9.06 -18.60
C THR A 350 -0.38 -9.82 -17.61
N TYR A 351 -0.03 -11.04 -17.97
CA TYR A 351 0.90 -11.87 -17.22
C TYR A 351 2.17 -12.17 -18.02
N GLY A 352 2.39 -11.53 -19.16
CA GLY A 352 3.58 -11.76 -19.98
C GLY A 352 3.84 -10.66 -20.99
N VAL A 353 4.85 -10.90 -21.82
CA VAL A 353 5.40 -9.95 -22.79
C VAL A 353 4.95 -10.35 -24.21
N GLU A 354 4.41 -9.39 -24.97
CA GLU A 354 4.29 -9.49 -26.42
C GLU A 354 5.42 -8.69 -27.09
N TRP A 355 5.81 -9.06 -28.30
CA TRP A 355 6.92 -8.41 -29.02
C TRP A 355 6.43 -7.87 -30.36
N GLU A 356 6.95 -6.72 -30.79
CA GLU A 356 6.63 -6.12 -32.09
C GLU A 356 7.36 -6.84 -33.23
N ASN A 357 8.53 -7.38 -32.93
CA ASN A 357 9.39 -8.10 -33.86
C ASN A 357 10.07 -9.27 -33.16
N GLU A 358 10.47 -10.26 -33.94
CA GLU A 358 11.18 -11.44 -33.45
C GLU A 358 12.42 -11.70 -34.29
N LEU A 359 13.34 -12.51 -33.78
CA LEU A 359 14.49 -12.97 -34.54
C LEU A 359 14.00 -13.79 -35.76
N PRO A 360 14.30 -13.38 -36.99
CA PRO A 360 13.99 -14.20 -38.15
C PRO A 360 14.66 -15.59 -38.09
N GLU A 361 13.89 -16.67 -38.25
CA GLU A 361 14.39 -18.05 -38.13
C GLU A 361 15.58 -18.35 -39.04
N TRP A 362 15.63 -17.75 -40.23
CA TRP A 362 16.73 -17.95 -41.18
C TRP A 362 18.09 -17.44 -40.65
N LEU A 363 18.10 -16.50 -39.70
CA LEU A 363 19.34 -16.07 -39.04
C LEU A 363 19.90 -17.15 -38.12
N LEU A 364 19.08 -18.09 -37.64
CA LEU A 364 19.54 -19.23 -36.85
C LEU A 364 20.50 -20.13 -37.63
N ALA A 365 20.54 -20.02 -38.97
CA ALA A 365 21.55 -20.71 -39.79
C ALA A 365 22.99 -20.31 -39.40
N PHE A 366 23.20 -19.04 -39.00
CA PHE A 366 24.50 -18.53 -38.55
C PHE A 366 24.84 -18.90 -37.11
N ARG A 367 23.88 -19.44 -36.36
CA ARG A 367 24.06 -19.87 -34.98
C ARG A 367 24.67 -21.26 -34.91
N VAL A 368 25.99 -21.30 -34.94
CA VAL A 368 26.79 -22.53 -34.85
C VAL A 368 27.30 -22.74 -33.41
N PRO A 369 27.05 -23.91 -32.78
CA PRO A 369 27.56 -24.16 -31.44
C PRO A 369 29.10 -24.17 -31.38
N ALA A 370 29.67 -23.54 -30.36
CA ALA A 370 31.12 -23.49 -30.18
C ALA A 370 31.74 -24.90 -30.06
N LYS A 371 32.94 -25.09 -30.61
CA LYS A 371 33.67 -26.39 -30.60
C LYS A 371 33.79 -27.00 -29.20
N VAL A 372 34.00 -26.16 -28.19
CA VAL A 372 34.06 -26.57 -26.78
C VAL A 372 32.72 -27.17 -26.30
N ARG A 373 31.59 -26.56 -26.68
CA ARG A 373 30.25 -27.06 -26.33
C ARG A 373 29.93 -28.36 -27.05
N LYS A 374 30.26 -28.48 -28.34
CA LYS A 374 30.19 -29.74 -29.10
C LYS A 374 30.98 -30.87 -28.41
N GLY A 375 32.20 -30.57 -27.95
CA GLY A 375 33.03 -31.51 -27.19
C GLY A 375 32.47 -31.85 -25.79
N MET A 376 31.82 -30.91 -25.10
CA MET A 376 31.11 -31.18 -23.85
C MET A 376 29.91 -32.10 -24.06
N TYR A 377 29.12 -31.87 -25.11
CA TYR A 377 27.95 -32.70 -25.44
C TYR A 377 28.36 -34.14 -25.72
N ARG A 378 29.39 -34.35 -26.55
CA ARG A 378 29.94 -35.69 -26.83
C ARG A 378 30.38 -36.41 -25.56
N ARG A 379 31.13 -35.74 -24.67
CA ARG A 379 31.56 -36.30 -23.38
C ARG A 379 30.40 -36.62 -22.43
N ALA A 380 29.37 -35.77 -22.40
CA ALA A 380 28.19 -36.00 -21.57
C ALA A 380 27.38 -37.20 -22.09
N ARG A 381 27.22 -37.32 -23.41
CA ARG A 381 26.56 -38.46 -24.06
C ARG A 381 27.31 -39.77 -23.83
N GLU A 382 28.63 -39.74 -23.94
CA GLU A 382 29.49 -40.88 -23.61
C GLU A 382 29.37 -41.28 -22.13
N ALA A 383 29.40 -40.32 -21.21
CA ALA A 383 29.23 -40.58 -19.79
C ALA A 383 27.83 -41.16 -19.45
N LEU A 384 26.79 -40.74 -20.17
CA LEU A 384 25.44 -41.29 -20.02
C LEU A 384 25.39 -42.77 -20.46
N LEU A 385 25.97 -43.08 -21.63
CA LEU A 385 26.04 -44.45 -22.16
C LEU A 385 26.86 -45.36 -21.24
N ASN A 386 28.03 -44.89 -20.77
CA ASN A 386 28.93 -45.67 -19.91
C ASN A 386 28.36 -45.94 -18.51
N SER A 387 27.36 -45.17 -18.07
CA SER A 387 26.73 -45.32 -16.76
C SER A 387 25.39 -46.07 -16.80
N ALA A 388 24.83 -46.36 -17.98
CA ALA A 388 23.50 -46.94 -18.14
C ALA A 388 23.32 -48.35 -17.54
N GLY A 389 24.41 -49.08 -17.28
CA GLY A 389 24.40 -50.42 -16.65
C GLY A 389 25.01 -50.48 -15.25
N ASP A 390 25.46 -49.36 -14.69
CA ASP A 390 26.13 -49.31 -13.38
C ASP A 390 25.11 -48.99 -12.26
N ASN A 391 24.59 -50.04 -11.62
CA ASN A 391 23.59 -49.95 -10.55
C ASN A 391 24.18 -49.61 -9.16
N THR A 392 25.44 -49.19 -9.07
CA THR A 392 26.01 -48.65 -7.82
C THR A 392 25.50 -47.23 -7.56
N ASP A 393 25.54 -46.76 -6.31
CA ASP A 393 25.20 -45.36 -5.99
C ASP A 393 26.07 -44.36 -6.77
N LYS A 394 27.35 -44.69 -6.96
CA LYS A 394 28.28 -43.90 -7.78
C LYS A 394 27.90 -43.93 -9.27
N GLY A 395 27.41 -45.07 -9.76
CA GLY A 395 26.89 -45.23 -11.11
C GLY A 395 25.65 -44.38 -11.37
N ARG A 396 24.64 -44.48 -10.50
CA ARG A 396 23.42 -43.66 -10.53
C ARG A 396 23.73 -42.16 -10.47
N GLU A 397 24.64 -41.75 -9.58
CA GLU A 397 25.05 -40.35 -9.45
C GLU A 397 25.77 -39.84 -10.70
N ARG A 398 26.61 -40.65 -11.34
CA ARG A 398 27.24 -40.31 -12.62
C ARG A 398 26.22 -40.21 -13.75
N HIS A 399 25.26 -41.14 -13.81
CA HIS A 399 24.19 -41.14 -14.79
C HIS A 399 23.34 -39.88 -14.69
N ARG A 400 22.88 -39.55 -13.47
CA ARG A 400 22.14 -38.32 -13.17
C ARG A 400 22.92 -37.07 -13.59
N LYS A 401 24.20 -36.98 -13.23
CA LYS A 401 25.05 -35.84 -13.62
C LYS A 401 25.27 -35.74 -15.13
N ALA A 402 25.37 -36.86 -15.84
CA ALA A 402 25.50 -36.88 -17.29
C ALA A 402 24.19 -36.42 -17.97
N GLN A 403 23.05 -36.86 -17.46
CA GLN A 403 21.72 -36.42 -17.90
C GLN A 403 21.54 -34.90 -17.68
N GLU A 404 21.83 -34.41 -16.48
CA GLU A 404 21.78 -32.97 -16.16
C GLU A 404 22.69 -32.14 -17.08
N ARG A 405 23.87 -32.67 -17.45
CA ARG A 405 24.78 -32.01 -18.40
C ARG A 405 24.23 -31.97 -19.83
N LEU A 406 23.54 -33.01 -20.27
CA LEU A 406 22.90 -33.04 -21.60
C LEU A 406 21.72 -32.08 -21.66
N GLU A 407 20.91 -32.02 -20.61
CA GLU A 407 19.80 -31.06 -20.46
C GLU A 407 20.31 -29.60 -20.59
N CYS A 408 21.55 -29.31 -20.19
CA CYS A 408 22.17 -27.99 -20.37
C CYS A 408 22.65 -27.67 -21.81
N LEU A 409 22.66 -28.66 -22.71
CA LEU A 409 23.29 -28.61 -24.04
C LEU A 409 22.31 -28.77 -25.21
N THR A 410 21.04 -28.43 -25.01
CA THR A 410 19.96 -28.37 -26.02
C THR A 410 20.22 -27.54 -27.30
N ASP A 411 21.25 -26.69 -27.36
CA ASP A 411 21.65 -25.98 -28.61
C ASP A 411 22.49 -26.86 -29.52
N VAL A 412 23.18 -27.83 -28.94
CA VAL A 412 24.08 -28.75 -29.63
C VAL A 412 23.32 -29.98 -30.13
N GLU A 413 22.29 -30.39 -29.39
CA GLU A 413 21.40 -31.49 -29.79
C GLU A 413 20.77 -31.19 -31.16
N GLY A 414 21.00 -32.08 -32.14
CA GLY A 414 20.58 -31.91 -33.53
C GLY A 414 21.40 -30.91 -34.36
N ASN A 415 22.41 -30.25 -33.75
CA ASN A 415 23.30 -29.29 -34.40
C ASN A 415 24.78 -29.66 -34.21
N GLU A 416 25.08 -30.93 -33.90
CA GLU A 416 26.42 -31.41 -33.56
C GLU A 416 27.42 -31.11 -34.68
N ASP A 417 26.98 -31.29 -35.91
CA ASP A 417 27.80 -31.14 -37.12
C ASP A 417 27.38 -29.91 -37.95
N LYS A 418 26.57 -29.01 -37.37
CA LYS A 418 26.18 -27.76 -38.03
C LYS A 418 27.40 -26.89 -38.30
N GLU A 419 27.52 -26.42 -39.53
CA GLU A 419 28.53 -25.47 -40.02
C GLU A 419 27.86 -24.17 -40.46
N LEU A 420 28.67 -23.14 -40.74
CA LEU A 420 28.16 -21.88 -41.27
C LEU A 420 27.62 -22.08 -42.70
N PRO A 421 26.64 -21.28 -43.13
CA PRO A 421 26.17 -21.30 -44.51
C PRO A 421 27.33 -21.08 -45.50
N PRO A 422 27.33 -21.74 -46.67
CA PRO A 422 28.32 -21.53 -47.72
C PRO A 422 28.46 -20.04 -48.09
N PRO A 423 29.67 -19.53 -48.40
CA PRO A 423 29.88 -18.10 -48.70
C PRO A 423 29.07 -17.55 -49.88
N ASP A 424 28.67 -18.42 -50.81
CA ASP A 424 27.83 -18.15 -51.98
C ASP A 424 26.32 -18.19 -51.67
N SER A 425 25.94 -18.54 -50.43
CA SER A 425 24.55 -18.55 -49.99
C SER A 425 23.96 -17.14 -49.94
N ASN A 426 22.72 -16.99 -50.45
CA ASN A 426 21.94 -15.76 -50.34
C ASN A 426 21.70 -15.30 -48.90
N LEU A 427 21.89 -16.18 -47.91
CA LEU A 427 21.77 -15.88 -46.49
C LEU A 427 22.79 -14.83 -46.04
N TRP A 428 23.99 -14.79 -46.61
CA TRP A 428 25.03 -13.80 -46.25
C TRP A 428 24.61 -12.39 -46.65
N GLN A 429 24.00 -12.23 -47.84
CA GLN A 429 23.47 -10.95 -48.27
C GLN A 429 22.30 -10.50 -47.38
N ARG A 430 21.35 -11.40 -47.12
CA ARG A 430 20.20 -11.11 -46.23
C ARG A 430 20.64 -10.76 -44.81
N ALA A 431 21.66 -11.42 -44.28
CA ALA A 431 22.24 -11.12 -42.98
C ALA A 431 22.88 -9.73 -42.95
N LYS A 432 23.57 -9.33 -44.02
CA LYS A 432 24.11 -7.97 -44.16
C LYS A 432 23.00 -6.92 -44.16
N GLU A 433 21.97 -7.11 -44.99
CA GLU A 433 20.81 -6.22 -45.05
C GLU A 433 20.11 -6.09 -43.67
N TYR A 434 20.03 -7.20 -42.93
CA TYR A 434 19.49 -7.19 -41.56
C TYR A 434 20.37 -6.39 -40.59
N LEU A 435 21.69 -6.54 -40.66
CA LEU A 435 22.64 -5.73 -39.86
C LEU A 435 22.55 -4.24 -40.22
N GLU A 436 22.11 -3.92 -41.43
CA GLU A 436 21.98 -2.55 -41.91
C GLU A 436 20.66 -1.86 -41.54
N LEU A 437 19.71 -2.59 -40.96
CA LEU A 437 18.42 -2.03 -40.53
C LEU A 437 18.60 -0.83 -39.59
N PRO A 438 17.72 0.19 -39.65
CA PRO A 438 17.76 1.29 -38.70
C PRO A 438 17.62 0.83 -37.25
N GLU A 439 18.31 1.50 -36.32
CA GLU A 439 18.28 1.22 -34.87
C GLU A 439 17.57 2.36 -34.11
N ASP A 440 17.12 2.12 -32.87
CA ASP A 440 16.61 3.14 -31.93
C ASP A 440 15.54 4.10 -32.44
N GLY A 441 14.55 3.59 -33.19
CA GLY A 441 13.46 4.41 -33.73
C GLY A 441 13.91 5.41 -34.81
N SER A 442 15.18 5.34 -35.24
CA SER A 442 15.69 6.07 -36.39
C SER A 442 15.19 5.45 -37.69
N ALA A 443 15.05 6.26 -38.74
CA ALA A 443 14.83 5.77 -40.10
C ALA A 443 16.14 5.52 -40.86
N THR A 444 17.28 5.88 -40.27
CA THR A 444 18.59 5.85 -40.94
C THR A 444 19.24 4.47 -40.82
N PRO A 445 19.57 3.81 -41.95
CA PRO A 445 20.33 2.56 -41.95
C PRO A 445 21.70 2.73 -41.28
N VAL A 446 22.16 1.71 -40.58
CA VAL A 446 23.48 1.68 -39.93
C VAL A 446 24.41 0.82 -40.79
N PRO A 447 25.64 1.24 -41.13
CA PRO A 447 26.53 0.37 -41.90
C PRO A 447 26.86 -0.93 -41.13
N ALA A 448 26.89 -2.06 -41.84
CA ALA A 448 27.33 -3.32 -41.24
C ALA A 448 28.80 -3.21 -40.77
N PRO A 449 29.15 -3.68 -39.55
CA PRO A 449 30.52 -3.60 -39.02
C PRO A 449 31.51 -4.33 -39.93
N GLU A 450 32.68 -3.76 -40.23
CA GLU A 450 33.64 -4.37 -41.17
C GLU A 450 34.06 -5.81 -40.80
N ASP A 451 34.07 -6.13 -39.50
CA ASP A 451 34.46 -7.44 -38.94
C ASP A 451 33.30 -8.44 -38.80
N TRP A 452 32.09 -8.11 -39.30
CA TRP A 452 30.90 -8.92 -39.01
C TRP A 452 30.97 -10.35 -39.55
N GLN A 453 31.68 -10.59 -40.65
CA GLN A 453 31.85 -11.94 -41.19
C GLN A 453 32.75 -12.82 -40.30
N GLN A 454 33.68 -12.24 -39.55
CA GLN A 454 34.56 -12.97 -38.62
C GLN A 454 33.82 -13.38 -37.34
N TYR A 455 32.88 -12.55 -36.88
CA TYR A 455 32.12 -12.72 -35.64
C TYR A 455 30.61 -12.74 -35.93
N THR A 456 30.18 -13.54 -36.91
CA THR A 456 28.84 -13.46 -37.54
C THR A 456 27.70 -13.48 -36.53
N TRP A 457 27.64 -14.52 -35.69
CA TRP A 457 26.56 -14.67 -34.72
C TRP A 457 26.59 -13.60 -33.63
N ASP A 458 27.76 -13.21 -33.11
CA ASP A 458 27.87 -12.16 -32.08
C ASP A 458 27.34 -10.81 -32.58
N LYS A 459 27.68 -10.41 -33.81
CA LYS A 459 27.17 -9.15 -34.38
C LYS A 459 25.67 -9.21 -34.66
N ILE A 460 25.17 -10.34 -35.18
CA ILE A 460 23.72 -10.57 -35.39
C ILE A 460 22.99 -10.51 -34.05
N GLU A 461 23.46 -11.23 -33.03
CA GLU A 461 22.83 -11.26 -31.70
C GLU A 461 22.76 -9.85 -31.09
N ARG A 462 23.87 -9.09 -31.15
CA ARG A 462 23.89 -7.69 -30.68
C ARG A 462 22.93 -6.80 -31.46
N LYS A 463 22.81 -6.98 -32.78
CA LYS A 463 21.84 -6.24 -33.60
C LYS A 463 20.42 -6.54 -33.18
N VAL A 464 20.09 -7.82 -33.00
CA VAL A 464 18.76 -8.26 -32.55
C VAL A 464 18.43 -7.63 -31.19
N LYS A 465 19.40 -7.50 -30.27
CA LYS A 465 19.20 -6.80 -28.97
C LYS A 465 18.79 -5.34 -29.10
N ARG A 466 19.25 -4.64 -30.14
CA ARG A 466 18.88 -3.24 -30.40
C ARG A 466 17.60 -3.09 -31.21
N LEU A 467 17.25 -4.13 -31.97
CA LEU A 467 16.04 -4.15 -32.80
C LEU A 467 14.82 -4.66 -32.05
N LEU A 468 14.94 -5.58 -31.09
CA LEU A 468 13.76 -6.10 -30.39
C LEU A 468 13.05 -4.98 -29.64
N ARG A 469 11.74 -4.88 -29.88
CA ARG A 469 10.86 -3.94 -29.18
C ARG A 469 9.74 -4.73 -28.53
N VAL A 470 9.58 -4.44 -27.24
CA VAL A 470 8.46 -4.95 -26.45
C VAL A 470 7.21 -4.21 -26.87
N ARG A 471 6.16 -4.98 -27.14
CA ARG A 471 4.83 -4.42 -27.37
C ARG A 471 4.17 -4.20 -26.02
N HIS A 472 4.19 -2.96 -25.55
CA HIS A 472 3.53 -2.62 -24.30
C HIS A 472 2.00 -2.84 -24.44
N PRO A 473 1.35 -3.55 -23.49
CA PRO A 473 -0.08 -3.86 -23.58
C PRO A 473 -0.96 -2.61 -23.67
N GLU A 474 -1.96 -2.66 -24.52
CA GLU A 474 -2.88 -1.54 -24.84
C GLU A 474 -4.27 -1.76 -24.22
N PRO A 475 -4.92 -0.72 -23.66
CA PRO A 475 -6.31 -0.84 -23.23
C PRO A 475 -7.22 -1.05 -24.45
N GLY A 476 -8.33 -1.77 -24.24
CA GLY A 476 -9.20 -2.17 -25.34
C GLY A 476 -8.76 -3.43 -26.09
N THR A 477 -7.64 -4.07 -25.71
CA THR A 477 -7.12 -5.27 -26.41
C THR A 477 -7.81 -6.54 -25.90
N ALA A 478 -7.80 -6.76 -24.59
CA ALA A 478 -8.45 -7.92 -23.97
C ALA A 478 -9.97 -7.74 -23.83
N PHE A 479 -10.41 -6.50 -23.56
CA PHE A 479 -11.80 -6.11 -23.38
C PHE A 479 -11.98 -4.62 -23.68
N SER A 480 -13.16 -4.23 -24.14
CA SER A 480 -13.54 -2.86 -24.45
C SER A 480 -13.86 -2.03 -23.19
N TYR A 481 -13.90 -0.71 -23.35
CA TYR A 481 -14.29 0.21 -22.28
C TYR A 481 -15.68 -0.08 -21.71
N GLU A 482 -16.66 -0.44 -22.55
CA GLU A 482 -18.01 -0.75 -22.08
C GLU A 482 -18.07 -2.08 -21.33
N GLU A 483 -17.29 -3.08 -21.73
CA GLU A 483 -17.15 -4.32 -20.97
C GLU A 483 -16.49 -4.07 -19.61
N TRP A 484 -15.45 -3.24 -19.55
CA TRP A 484 -14.81 -2.81 -18.30
C TRP A 484 -15.79 -2.07 -17.39
N LYS A 485 -16.45 -1.03 -17.90
CA LYS A 485 -17.41 -0.20 -17.16
C LYS A 485 -18.59 -1.00 -16.61
N THR A 486 -19.04 -2.02 -17.34
CA THR A 486 -20.18 -2.87 -16.93
C THR A 486 -19.76 -4.10 -16.12
N GLY A 487 -18.47 -4.29 -15.82
CA GLY A 487 -17.96 -5.45 -15.08
C GLY A 487 -18.02 -6.77 -15.86
N ARG A 488 -18.18 -6.73 -17.20
CA ARG A 488 -18.27 -7.90 -18.09
C ARG A 488 -16.95 -8.26 -18.76
N HIS A 489 -15.82 -7.83 -18.20
CA HIS A 489 -14.49 -8.11 -18.74
C HIS A 489 -14.03 -9.56 -18.47
N ASN A 490 -14.60 -10.25 -17.47
CA ASN A 490 -14.33 -11.65 -17.12
C ASN A 490 -12.83 -11.96 -16.91
N GLU A 491 -12.09 -11.04 -16.29
CA GLU A 491 -10.63 -11.16 -16.04
C GLU A 491 -9.77 -11.49 -17.28
N ARG A 492 -10.26 -11.18 -18.50
CA ARG A 492 -9.49 -11.41 -19.73
C ARG A 492 -8.17 -10.64 -19.70
N ALA A 493 -7.08 -11.32 -20.01
CA ALA A 493 -5.74 -10.75 -20.09
C ALA A 493 -5.27 -10.62 -21.54
N VAL A 494 -4.30 -9.73 -21.79
CA VAL A 494 -3.58 -9.65 -23.08
C VAL A 494 -2.72 -10.90 -23.25
N VAL A 495 -1.93 -11.24 -22.23
CA VAL A 495 -1.24 -12.52 -22.11
C VAL A 495 -1.77 -13.21 -20.84
N ASP A 496 -2.32 -14.41 -21.01
CA ASP A 496 -2.91 -15.18 -19.90
C ASP A 496 -1.88 -15.61 -18.86
N LEU A 497 -2.32 -15.72 -17.60
CA LEU A 497 -1.51 -16.28 -16.51
C LEU A 497 -1.09 -17.73 -16.80
N VAL A 498 0.01 -18.15 -16.20
CA VAL A 498 0.45 -19.55 -16.21
C VAL A 498 -0.54 -20.38 -15.39
N ARG A 499 -1.17 -21.40 -16.00
CA ARG A 499 -2.14 -22.27 -15.31
C ARG A 499 -1.58 -23.63 -14.92
N GLU A 500 -0.47 -24.03 -15.52
CA GLU A 500 0.14 -25.33 -15.34
C GLU A 500 1.66 -25.18 -15.19
N ARG A 501 2.25 -25.91 -14.24
CA ARG A 501 3.70 -25.96 -14.04
C ARG A 501 4.18 -27.39 -13.80
N LYS A 502 5.09 -27.87 -14.65
CA LYS A 502 5.63 -29.25 -14.60
C LYS A 502 6.78 -29.41 -13.61
N ASP A 503 7.40 -28.32 -13.17
CA ASP A 503 8.38 -28.32 -12.09
C ASP A 503 7.75 -28.36 -10.69
N TRP A 504 6.43 -28.14 -10.58
CA TRP A 504 5.67 -28.19 -9.32
C TRP A 504 5.25 -29.63 -8.96
N ARG A 505 6.22 -30.44 -8.53
CA ARG A 505 5.99 -31.87 -8.24
C ARG A 505 5.40 -32.18 -6.86
N LYS A 506 5.45 -31.24 -5.90
CA LYS A 506 5.09 -31.48 -4.48
C LYS A 506 3.79 -30.82 -4.01
N ILE A 507 3.29 -29.80 -4.72
CA ILE A 507 2.08 -29.05 -4.36
C ILE A 507 1.24 -28.83 -5.64
N PRO A 508 -0.08 -29.09 -5.63
CA PRO A 508 -0.94 -28.77 -6.78
C PRO A 508 -0.93 -27.27 -7.08
N TYR A 509 -0.53 -26.88 -8.30
CA TYR A 509 -0.63 -25.50 -8.77
C TYR A 509 -2.00 -25.27 -9.42
N MET A 510 -2.87 -24.48 -8.77
CA MET A 510 -4.20 -24.15 -9.30
C MET A 510 -4.52 -22.66 -9.06
N PRO A 511 -3.94 -21.74 -9.85
CA PRO A 511 -4.25 -20.32 -9.74
C PRO A 511 -5.71 -20.03 -10.14
N VAL A 512 -6.36 -19.16 -9.37
CA VAL A 512 -7.75 -18.73 -9.61
C VAL A 512 -7.81 -17.24 -9.93
N THR A 513 -8.72 -16.87 -10.82
CA THR A 513 -9.01 -15.48 -11.22
C THR A 513 -10.51 -15.24 -11.10
N PRO A 514 -11.04 -15.18 -9.86
CA PRO A 514 -12.46 -14.90 -9.67
C PRO A 514 -12.81 -13.54 -10.32
N PRO A 515 -13.98 -13.44 -10.99
CA PRO A 515 -14.43 -12.19 -11.55
C PRO A 515 -14.51 -11.09 -10.51
N HIS A 516 -14.12 -9.87 -10.90
CA HIS A 516 -14.31 -8.66 -10.11
C HIS A 516 -15.79 -8.54 -9.70
N LYS A 517 -16.01 -8.39 -8.40
CA LYS A 517 -17.36 -8.22 -7.82
C LYS A 517 -17.54 -6.77 -7.39
N PRO A 518 -18.34 -5.96 -8.10
CA PRO A 518 -18.61 -4.60 -7.66
C PRO A 518 -19.45 -4.62 -6.38
N TYR A 519 -19.15 -3.68 -5.48
CA TYR A 519 -19.91 -3.44 -4.25
C TYR A 519 -20.05 -1.94 -4.00
N THR A 520 -20.96 -1.59 -3.10
CA THR A 520 -21.16 -0.21 -2.66
C THR A 520 -21.20 -0.19 -1.15
N ASN A 521 -20.33 0.61 -0.54
CA ASN A 521 -20.36 0.84 0.89
C ASN A 521 -21.28 2.03 1.21
N ARG A 522 -22.00 1.93 2.32
CA ARG A 522 -22.82 3.02 2.85
C ARG A 522 -22.71 3.05 4.36
N LEU A 523 -21.60 3.59 4.86
CA LEU A 523 -21.31 3.65 6.30
C LEU A 523 -22.49 4.22 7.10
N GLN A 524 -23.12 5.28 6.58
CA GLN A 524 -24.26 5.95 7.21
C GLN A 524 -25.55 5.15 7.27
N ASP A 525 -25.68 4.11 6.45
CA ASP A 525 -26.84 3.22 6.45
C ASP A 525 -26.52 1.97 7.28
N THR A 526 -25.37 1.34 7.03
CA THR A 526 -24.96 0.09 7.69
C THR A 526 -24.67 0.27 9.18
N PHE A 527 -24.00 1.37 9.57
CA PHE A 527 -23.55 1.59 10.94
C PHE A 527 -24.33 2.70 11.64
N ARG A 528 -25.55 3.00 11.18
CA ARG A 528 -26.32 4.14 11.69
C ARG A 528 -26.60 4.07 13.19
N SER A 529 -27.03 2.90 13.67
CA SER A 529 -27.37 2.66 15.07
C SER A 529 -26.14 2.55 15.98
N GLN A 530 -25.04 2.02 15.45
CA GLN A 530 -23.80 1.79 16.20
C GLN A 530 -22.91 3.03 16.25
N GLY A 531 -22.97 3.87 15.22
CA GLY A 531 -22.05 4.98 15.03
C GLY A 531 -20.68 4.56 14.51
N LEU A 532 -19.77 5.52 14.42
CA LEU A 532 -18.38 5.37 14.00
C LEU A 532 -17.44 5.72 15.15
N GLN A 533 -16.19 5.24 15.07
CA GLN A 533 -15.09 5.65 15.92
C GLN A 533 -14.04 6.35 15.08
N ILE A 534 -13.63 7.55 15.51
CA ILE A 534 -12.69 8.39 14.74
C ILE A 534 -11.57 8.88 15.65
N ILE A 535 -10.33 8.78 15.17
CA ILE A 535 -9.17 9.40 15.80
C ILE A 535 -8.87 10.68 15.04
N VAL A 536 -8.60 11.77 15.76
CA VAL A 536 -8.35 13.10 15.18
C VAL A 536 -6.91 13.50 15.45
N ASN A 537 -6.19 13.93 14.41
CA ASN A 537 -4.87 14.52 14.49
C ASN A 537 -4.87 15.88 13.81
N MET A 538 -4.31 16.91 14.45
CA MET A 538 -4.19 18.24 13.87
C MET A 538 -2.75 18.71 13.96
N GLU A 539 -2.14 18.96 12.80
CA GLU A 539 -0.74 19.32 12.69
C GLU A 539 -0.54 20.57 11.82
N ASN A 540 0.38 21.40 12.28
CA ASN A 540 0.84 22.61 11.61
C ASN A 540 2.34 22.48 11.34
N ILE A 541 2.72 22.69 10.08
CA ILE A 541 4.10 22.84 9.66
C ILE A 541 4.32 24.32 9.36
N GLU A 542 5.14 24.98 10.19
CA GLU A 542 5.44 26.40 10.10
C GLU A 542 6.90 26.56 9.65
N LEU A 543 7.12 27.11 8.46
CA LEU A 543 8.42 27.36 7.87
C LEU A 543 8.80 28.83 8.04
N THR A 544 10.08 29.07 8.35
CA THR A 544 10.63 30.43 8.53
C THR A 544 11.85 30.61 7.64
N PRO A 545 12.32 31.84 7.40
CA PRO A 545 13.57 32.08 6.67
C PRO A 545 14.78 31.35 7.26
N ASP A 546 14.79 31.03 8.56
CA ASP A 546 15.84 30.26 9.23
C ASP A 546 15.64 28.73 9.13
N SER A 547 14.44 28.27 8.78
CA SER A 547 14.06 26.87 8.66
C SER A 547 13.12 26.69 7.47
N GLN A 548 13.70 26.79 6.27
CA GLN A 548 12.96 26.94 5.01
C GLN A 548 12.40 25.63 4.43
N ASP A 549 12.83 24.48 4.96
CA ASP A 549 12.54 23.16 4.38
C ASP A 549 11.77 22.26 5.35
N TYR A 550 10.75 21.58 4.83
CA TYR A 550 10.17 20.38 5.42
C TYR A 550 10.65 19.15 4.63
N LYS A 551 11.23 18.16 5.32
CA LYS A 551 11.86 16.99 4.68
C LYS A 551 10.88 15.86 4.31
N GLY A 552 9.58 16.02 4.57
CA GLY A 552 8.60 14.96 4.35
C GLY A 552 8.55 13.93 5.48
N THR A 553 7.86 12.82 5.22
CA THR A 553 7.81 11.65 6.12
C THR A 553 8.41 10.42 5.43
N ASP A 554 8.74 9.40 6.22
CA ASP A 554 9.01 8.07 5.68
C ASP A 554 7.72 7.42 5.16
N TRP A 555 7.87 6.36 4.36
CA TRP A 555 6.76 5.49 3.98
C TRP A 555 6.20 4.78 5.22
N HIS A 556 4.89 4.89 5.43
CA HIS A 556 4.21 4.28 6.57
C HIS A 556 2.76 3.92 6.24
N MET A 557 2.18 3.12 7.13
CA MET A 557 0.73 3.00 7.29
C MET A 557 0.36 3.47 8.71
N GLU A 558 -0.92 3.74 8.89
CA GLU A 558 -1.43 4.34 10.11
C GLU A 558 -1.84 3.27 11.11
N GLY A 559 -1.47 3.49 12.38
CA GLY A 559 -1.86 2.64 13.51
C GLY A 559 -1.21 1.25 13.58
N GLN A 560 -1.67 0.50 14.57
CA GLN A 560 -1.43 -0.91 14.85
C GLN A 560 -2.77 -1.67 14.80
N LEU A 561 -2.73 -3.01 14.82
CA LEU A 561 -3.94 -3.84 14.70
C LEU A 561 -4.91 -3.68 15.86
N ASN A 562 -4.45 -3.31 17.07
CA ASN A 562 -5.36 -3.00 18.19
C ASN A 562 -6.09 -1.65 18.05
N GLU A 563 -5.74 -0.82 17.06
CA GLU A 563 -6.44 0.44 16.77
C GLU A 563 -7.42 0.30 15.60
N HIS A 564 -7.33 -0.79 14.82
CA HIS A 564 -8.23 -1.14 13.71
C HIS A 564 -8.48 0.01 12.70
N VAL A 565 -7.48 0.85 12.41
CA VAL A 565 -7.62 1.94 11.43
C VAL A 565 -7.71 1.38 10.00
N VAL A 566 -8.79 1.69 9.28
CA VAL A 566 -9.07 1.19 7.92
C VAL A 566 -9.13 2.27 6.85
N ALA A 567 -9.27 3.54 7.21
CA ALA A 567 -9.19 4.65 6.27
C ALA A 567 -8.67 5.93 6.91
N VAL A 568 -8.17 6.82 6.06
CA VAL A 568 -7.60 8.11 6.43
C VAL A 568 -8.29 9.19 5.60
N ALA A 569 -8.51 10.36 6.19
CA ALA A 569 -8.90 11.56 5.46
C ALA A 569 -8.07 12.76 5.92
N VAL A 570 -7.44 13.46 4.97
CA VAL A 570 -6.59 14.63 5.21
C VAL A 570 -7.26 15.86 4.61
N PHE A 571 -7.37 16.92 5.40
CA PHE A 571 -7.92 18.20 4.98
C PHE A 571 -6.94 19.33 5.29
N ALA A 572 -6.49 20.03 4.25
CA ALA A 572 -5.63 21.20 4.41
C ALA A 572 -6.48 22.46 4.58
N TYR A 573 -6.48 23.01 5.79
CA TYR A 573 -7.29 24.18 6.14
C TYR A 573 -6.52 25.50 6.07
N GLY A 574 -5.19 25.47 5.95
CA GLY A 574 -4.37 26.66 5.72
C GLY A 574 -3.09 26.32 4.99
N ILE A 575 -2.86 26.97 3.85
CA ILE A 575 -1.61 26.86 3.09
C ILE A 575 -1.19 28.25 2.67
N ASP A 576 0.02 28.67 3.01
CA ASP A 576 0.58 29.95 2.57
C ASP A 576 2.08 29.85 2.32
N ASN A 577 2.55 30.54 1.26
CA ASN A 577 3.95 30.72 0.92
C ASN A 577 4.85 29.46 0.95
N ILE A 578 4.34 28.32 0.44
CA ILE A 578 5.13 27.09 0.29
C ILE A 578 5.02 26.53 -1.13
N THR A 579 6.01 25.72 -1.54
CA THR A 579 5.92 24.90 -2.73
C THR A 579 4.80 23.85 -2.58
N LYS A 580 4.27 23.37 -3.71
CA LYS A 580 3.05 22.55 -3.76
C LYS A 580 3.20 21.27 -2.91
N PRO A 581 2.49 21.13 -1.78
CA PRO A 581 2.59 19.93 -0.95
C PRO A 581 1.90 18.74 -1.63
N GLN A 582 2.46 17.54 -1.44
CA GLN A 582 1.98 16.31 -2.08
C GLN A 582 2.03 15.12 -1.12
N ILE A 583 1.13 14.16 -1.33
CA ILE A 583 1.13 12.85 -0.68
C ILE A 583 1.42 11.79 -1.75
N ALA A 584 2.48 11.03 -1.56
CA ALA A 584 2.83 9.91 -2.43
C ALA A 584 2.21 8.61 -1.90
N PHE A 585 1.77 7.74 -2.80
CA PHE A 585 1.14 6.46 -2.48
C PHE A 585 1.84 5.29 -3.18
N ARG A 586 1.96 4.18 -2.46
CA ARG A 586 2.39 2.89 -3.01
C ARG A 586 1.57 1.75 -2.42
N GLN A 587 1.54 0.62 -3.11
CA GLN A 587 0.78 -0.56 -2.70
C GLN A 587 1.59 -1.83 -2.83
N ASN A 588 1.29 -2.81 -1.98
CA ASN A 588 1.94 -4.11 -2.04
C ASN A 588 1.39 -4.86 -3.24
N THR A 589 2.26 -5.40 -4.08
CA THR A 589 1.88 -6.19 -5.26
C THR A 589 2.71 -7.46 -5.24
N LYS A 590 2.11 -8.66 -5.20
CA LYS A 590 2.93 -9.89 -5.22
C LYS A 590 3.29 -10.25 -6.67
N LEU A 591 4.59 -10.28 -6.97
CA LEU A 591 5.15 -10.53 -8.32
C LEU A 591 5.81 -11.92 -8.38
N ASP A 592 5.02 -12.95 -8.13
CA ASP A 592 5.55 -14.31 -8.07
C ASP A 592 5.83 -14.88 -9.48
N GLU A 593 7.01 -15.48 -9.72
CA GLU A 593 7.36 -16.10 -11.01
C GLU A 593 6.37 -17.20 -11.44
N SER A 594 5.56 -17.72 -10.52
CA SER A 594 4.56 -18.72 -10.85
C SER A 594 3.46 -18.21 -11.76
N PHE A 595 3.03 -16.95 -11.64
CA PHE A 595 1.88 -16.44 -12.40
C PHE A 595 2.27 -15.80 -13.73
N TYR A 596 3.51 -15.32 -13.85
CA TYR A 596 3.99 -14.51 -14.98
C TYR A 596 4.90 -15.30 -15.93
N ARG A 597 4.70 -15.11 -17.24
CA ARG A 597 5.40 -15.80 -18.33
C ARG A 597 6.70 -15.09 -18.71
N TYR A 598 7.77 -15.35 -17.98
CA TYR A 598 9.13 -14.91 -18.35
C TYR A 598 10.22 -16.00 -18.24
N ARG A 599 9.85 -17.26 -17.89
CA ARG A 599 10.74 -18.45 -17.79
C ARG A 599 10.02 -19.79 -18.16
N GLU A 600 9.86 -20.10 -19.46
CA GLU A 600 9.06 -21.29 -19.91
C GLU A 600 9.73 -22.58 -19.53
N ASP A 601 11.05 -22.58 -19.58
CA ASP A 601 11.88 -23.74 -19.32
C ASP A 601 11.58 -24.28 -17.92
N LYS A 602 11.50 -23.40 -16.92
CA LYS A 602 11.01 -23.74 -15.58
C LYS A 602 9.56 -24.24 -15.62
N GLU A 603 8.65 -23.49 -16.25
CA GLU A 603 7.23 -23.89 -16.38
C GLU A 603 7.08 -25.31 -16.96
N GLN A 604 7.94 -25.69 -17.92
CA GLN A 604 7.96 -26.98 -18.60
C GLN A 604 8.74 -28.07 -17.83
N GLY A 605 9.28 -27.79 -16.66
CA GLY A 605 9.99 -28.79 -15.84
C GLY A 605 11.44 -29.03 -16.26
N GLN A 606 12.02 -28.16 -17.10
CA GLN A 606 13.39 -28.26 -17.54
C GLN A 606 14.32 -27.70 -16.45
N ARG A 607 15.32 -28.48 -16.01
CA ARG A 607 16.33 -28.00 -15.05
C ARG A 607 17.33 -27.09 -15.76
N GLY A 608 17.10 -25.79 -15.73
CA GLY A 608 18.07 -24.79 -16.18
C GLY A 608 19.27 -24.69 -15.23
N HIS A 609 20.49 -24.80 -15.73
CA HIS A 609 21.69 -24.46 -14.96
C HIS A 609 21.78 -22.93 -14.82
N PRO A 610 22.12 -22.34 -13.64
CA PRO A 610 22.07 -20.89 -13.40
C PRO A 610 22.86 -20.04 -14.40
N ARG A 611 23.89 -20.62 -15.03
CA ARG A 611 24.74 -19.98 -16.04
C ARG A 611 24.37 -20.29 -17.50
N LEU A 612 23.36 -21.12 -17.72
CA LEU A 612 23.00 -21.69 -19.03
C LEU A 612 21.48 -21.91 -19.12
N GLN A 613 20.70 -20.86 -18.91
CA GLN A 613 19.26 -20.89 -19.18
C GLN A 613 19.02 -21.06 -20.69
N PRO A 614 18.09 -21.94 -21.11
CA PRO A 614 17.64 -22.02 -22.50
C PRO A 614 17.09 -20.66 -22.93
N ALA A 615 17.57 -20.14 -24.05
CA ALA A 615 17.08 -18.87 -24.58
C ALA A 615 15.84 -19.10 -25.44
N ARG A 616 14.74 -18.39 -25.17
CA ARG A 616 13.55 -18.37 -26.03
C ARG A 616 13.80 -17.61 -27.35
N ARG A 617 14.62 -16.55 -27.35
CA ARG A 617 14.75 -15.61 -28.51
C ARG A 617 16.16 -15.31 -29.02
N TYR A 618 17.19 -15.38 -28.17
CA TYR A 618 18.58 -14.93 -28.52
C TYR A 618 19.63 -16.01 -28.64
N GLY A 619 19.33 -17.22 -28.22
CA GLY A 619 20.30 -18.29 -28.22
C GLY A 619 21.43 -18.19 -27.19
N LYS A 620 21.26 -18.94 -26.09
CA LYS A 620 22.27 -19.42 -25.13
C LYS A 620 23.24 -18.46 -24.42
N HIS A 621 23.06 -17.15 -24.54
CA HIS A 621 23.46 -16.22 -23.48
C HIS A 621 22.21 -15.80 -22.72
N GLY A 622 22.07 -16.31 -21.49
CA GLY A 622 20.85 -16.24 -20.69
C GLY A 622 20.39 -14.82 -20.45
N TYR A 623 19.17 -14.54 -20.88
CA TYR A 623 18.33 -13.45 -20.39
C TYR A 623 16.92 -14.01 -20.33
N SER A 624 16.32 -14.02 -19.13
CA SER A 624 14.88 -14.13 -18.95
C SER A 624 14.22 -12.86 -19.52
N ASP A 625 12.95 -12.94 -19.96
CA ASP A 625 12.15 -11.77 -20.38
C ASP A 625 11.75 -10.88 -19.16
N LEU A 626 12.55 -10.92 -18.10
CA LEU A 626 12.31 -10.33 -16.79
C LEU A 626 12.39 -8.81 -16.85
N ASN A 627 13.39 -8.27 -17.54
CA ASN A 627 13.57 -6.82 -17.66
C ASN A 627 12.42 -6.21 -18.46
N GLU A 628 11.99 -6.89 -19.52
CA GLU A 628 10.86 -6.51 -20.35
C GLU A 628 9.54 -6.59 -19.57
N MET A 629 9.36 -7.63 -18.75
CA MET A 629 8.22 -7.71 -17.83
C MET A 629 8.26 -6.59 -16.78
N ALA A 630 9.44 -6.27 -16.25
CA ALA A 630 9.64 -5.18 -15.29
C ALA A 630 9.24 -3.84 -15.92
N GLU A 631 9.66 -3.59 -17.16
CA GLU A 631 9.28 -2.41 -17.93
C GLU A 631 7.75 -2.33 -18.12
N ILE A 632 7.09 -3.42 -18.53
CA ILE A 632 5.63 -3.48 -18.70
C ILE A 632 4.88 -3.20 -17.39
N LEU A 633 5.40 -3.67 -16.26
CA LEU A 633 4.77 -3.52 -14.94
C LEU A 633 5.23 -2.27 -14.17
N GLY A 634 6.23 -1.54 -14.67
CA GLY A 634 6.76 -0.34 -14.03
C GLY A 634 7.63 -0.61 -12.80
N TYR A 635 8.41 -1.69 -12.85
CA TYR A 635 9.39 -2.08 -11.83
C TYR A 635 10.82 -1.98 -12.37
N ASP A 636 11.80 -1.96 -11.46
CA ASP A 636 13.18 -2.27 -11.83
C ASP A 636 13.33 -3.78 -12.06
N GLY A 637 14.20 -4.20 -12.98
CA GLY A 637 14.44 -5.63 -13.26
C GLY A 637 14.87 -6.42 -12.02
N TRP A 638 15.59 -5.77 -11.09
CA TRP A 638 15.99 -6.36 -9.80
C TRP A 638 14.81 -6.57 -8.84
N ASP A 639 13.73 -5.80 -8.96
CA ASP A 639 12.54 -5.91 -8.10
C ASP A 639 11.66 -7.13 -8.46
N LEU A 640 11.87 -7.73 -9.64
CA LEU A 640 11.19 -8.95 -10.08
C LEU A 640 12.02 -10.24 -9.87
N GLU A 641 13.28 -10.15 -9.44
CA GLU A 641 14.14 -11.33 -9.30
C GLU A 641 13.74 -12.19 -8.08
N THR A 642 13.15 -13.35 -8.35
CA THR A 642 12.51 -14.24 -7.36
C THR A 642 13.42 -14.91 -6.33
N ASP A 643 14.73 -14.78 -6.45
CA ASP A 643 15.67 -15.30 -5.44
C ASP A 643 16.10 -14.23 -4.43
N ASN A 644 15.65 -12.99 -4.62
CA ASN A 644 15.95 -11.91 -3.71
C ASN A 644 14.83 -11.77 -2.66
N HIS A 645 14.85 -12.63 -1.64
CA HIS A 645 14.07 -12.43 -0.40
C HIS A 645 14.35 -11.08 0.31
N ALA A 646 15.20 -10.21 -0.28
CA ALA A 646 15.62 -8.93 0.28
C ALA A 646 14.91 -7.70 -0.29
N VAL A 647 14.25 -7.74 -1.46
CA VAL A 647 13.64 -6.53 -2.07
C VAL A 647 12.16 -6.73 -2.37
N ARG A 648 11.36 -5.82 -1.80
CA ARG A 648 9.91 -5.94 -1.59
C ARG A 648 9.16 -5.38 -2.79
N SER A 649 8.10 -6.06 -3.23
CA SER A 649 7.35 -5.70 -4.43
C SER A 649 6.28 -4.62 -4.19
N TRP A 650 6.72 -3.42 -3.78
CA TRP A 650 5.86 -2.24 -3.70
C TRP A 650 5.75 -1.56 -5.06
N GLN A 651 4.53 -1.33 -5.53
CA GLN A 651 4.28 -0.52 -6.72
C GLN A 651 3.99 0.92 -6.33
N ASN A 652 4.75 1.86 -6.89
CA ASN A 652 4.43 3.28 -6.77
C ASN A 652 3.15 3.58 -7.58
N LYS A 653 2.09 4.03 -6.91
CA LYS A 653 0.81 4.38 -7.56
C LYS A 653 0.83 5.80 -8.12
N GLY A 654 1.55 6.70 -7.48
CA GLY A 654 1.64 8.11 -7.88
C GLY A 654 1.49 9.06 -6.69
N VAL A 655 1.32 10.34 -7.01
CA VAL A 655 1.23 11.44 -6.04
C VAL A 655 -0.09 12.19 -6.19
N VAL A 656 -0.66 12.65 -5.07
CA VAL A 656 -1.82 13.54 -5.06
C VAL A 656 -1.40 14.88 -4.48
N SER A 657 -1.73 15.95 -5.20
CA SER A 657 -1.45 17.31 -4.74
C SER A 657 -2.45 17.76 -3.68
N VAL A 658 -1.95 18.39 -2.64
CA VAL A 658 -2.74 19.00 -1.57
C VAL A 658 -2.88 20.49 -1.83
N SER A 659 -4.10 21.02 -1.71
CA SER A 659 -4.41 22.44 -1.85
C SER A 659 -5.34 22.87 -0.73
N GLN A 660 -5.38 24.18 -0.44
CA GLN A 660 -6.26 24.70 0.59
C GLN A 660 -7.72 24.34 0.29
N GLY A 661 -8.43 23.83 1.29
CA GLY A 661 -9.83 23.42 1.17
C GLY A 661 -10.06 22.11 0.42
N ARG A 662 -9.00 21.39 0.04
CA ARG A 662 -9.10 20.04 -0.55
C ARG A 662 -9.13 18.99 0.55
N LEU A 663 -10.09 18.08 0.43
CA LEU A 663 -10.20 16.86 1.23
C LEU A 663 -9.73 15.66 0.42
N ILE A 664 -8.79 14.90 0.96
CA ILE A 664 -8.24 13.68 0.35
C ILE A 664 -8.57 12.52 1.28
N ALA A 665 -9.17 11.46 0.79
CA ALA A 665 -9.43 10.25 1.59
C ALA A 665 -8.92 9.01 0.87
N PHE A 666 -8.40 8.05 1.62
CA PHE A 666 -7.84 6.81 1.08
C PHE A 666 -7.95 5.69 2.11
N PRO A 667 -8.03 4.42 1.69
CA PRO A 667 -8.04 3.30 2.61
C PRO A 667 -6.64 3.08 3.19
N ASN A 668 -6.55 2.56 4.41
CA ASN A 668 -5.30 2.20 5.09
C ASN A 668 -4.70 0.88 4.54
N LEU A 669 -4.69 0.79 3.21
CA LEU A 669 -4.12 -0.25 2.36
C LEU A 669 -2.95 0.28 1.54
N LEU A 670 -2.91 1.60 1.39
CA LEU A 670 -1.90 2.32 0.65
C LEU A 670 -0.87 2.83 1.66
N GLU A 671 0.37 2.37 1.50
CA GLU A 671 1.48 3.06 2.13
C GLU A 671 1.59 4.45 1.55
N HIS A 672 1.80 5.43 2.41
CA HIS A 672 1.91 6.80 1.98
C HIS A 672 3.01 7.54 2.70
N ARG A 673 3.38 8.68 2.12
CA ARG A 673 4.28 9.65 2.74
C ARG A 673 3.94 11.06 2.30
N ALA A 674 4.21 12.03 3.16
CA ALA A 674 4.25 13.44 2.76
C ALA A 674 5.58 13.69 2.02
N GLU A 675 5.50 14.27 0.82
CA GLU A 675 6.68 14.68 0.07
C GLU A 675 7.31 15.95 0.69
N PRO A 676 8.63 16.16 0.50
CA PRO A 676 9.30 17.38 0.92
C PRO A 676 8.74 18.62 0.23
N PHE A 677 8.73 19.75 0.94
CA PHE A 677 8.41 21.06 0.39
C PHE A 677 9.18 22.16 1.12
N SER A 678 9.27 23.34 0.50
CA SER A 678 10.04 24.48 1.01
C SER A 678 9.24 25.76 0.86
N LEU A 679 9.75 26.88 1.40
CA LEU A 679 9.17 28.21 1.14
C LEU A 679 9.14 28.52 -0.37
N ALA A 680 8.03 29.09 -0.83
CA ALA A 680 7.94 29.59 -2.21
C ALA A 680 8.71 30.91 -2.38
N ASP A 681 8.54 31.83 -1.43
CA ASP A 681 9.36 33.02 -1.23
C ASP A 681 10.20 32.83 0.05
N PRO A 682 11.53 32.60 -0.07
CA PRO A 682 12.42 32.39 1.07
C PRO A 682 12.50 33.54 2.07
N SER A 683 12.07 34.75 1.69
CA SER A 683 12.14 35.93 2.55
C SER A 683 10.98 36.04 3.55
N ARG A 684 9.90 35.28 3.33
CA ARG A 684 8.68 35.34 4.12
C ARG A 684 8.42 34.00 4.81
N PRO A 685 7.86 33.98 6.02
CA PRO A 685 7.34 32.75 6.60
C PRO A 685 6.24 32.13 5.73
N GLY A 686 6.02 30.83 5.88
CA GLY A 686 5.00 30.07 5.18
C GLY A 686 4.52 28.90 6.03
N HIS A 687 3.39 28.31 5.69
CA HIS A 687 2.83 27.22 6.49
C HIS A 687 1.99 26.23 5.69
N TYR A 688 1.92 25.01 6.23
CA TYR A 688 0.98 23.97 5.87
C TYR A 688 0.25 23.51 7.13
N ARG A 689 -1.06 23.68 7.17
CA ARG A 689 -1.90 23.35 8.32
C ARG A 689 -3.00 22.38 7.90
N SER A 690 -3.07 21.25 8.59
CA SER A 690 -3.95 20.16 8.22
C SER A 690 -4.57 19.46 9.42
N ILE A 691 -5.72 18.86 9.17
CA ILE A 691 -6.37 17.91 10.07
C ILE A 691 -6.45 16.56 9.34
N THR A 692 -6.13 15.51 10.07
CA THR A 692 -6.22 14.12 9.63
C THR A 692 -7.23 13.38 10.50
N LEU A 693 -8.15 12.68 9.85
CA LEU A 693 -9.13 11.81 10.48
C LEU A 693 -8.76 10.35 10.17
N TYR A 694 -8.73 9.51 11.18
CA TYR A 694 -8.55 8.07 11.04
C TYR A 694 -9.85 7.37 11.38
N LEU A 695 -10.40 6.63 10.42
CA LEU A 695 -11.58 5.80 10.62
C LEU A 695 -11.16 4.46 11.20
N VAL A 696 -11.63 4.17 12.41
CA VAL A 696 -11.58 2.83 13.00
C VAL A 696 -12.64 1.96 12.31
N ASP A 697 -12.32 0.71 11.99
CA ASP A 697 -13.23 -0.22 11.34
C ASP A 697 -14.54 -0.34 12.13
N PRO A 698 -15.68 0.08 11.57
CA PRO A 698 -16.95 0.05 12.28
C PRO A 698 -17.46 -1.37 12.59
N HIS A 699 -16.88 -2.42 12.01
CA HIS A 699 -17.17 -3.80 12.42
C HIS A 699 -16.58 -4.14 13.80
N TYR A 700 -15.57 -3.38 14.24
CA TYR A 700 -15.02 -3.46 15.58
C TYR A 700 -15.57 -2.35 16.48
N ARG A 701 -15.55 -2.61 17.78
CA ARG A 701 -15.57 -1.57 18.81
C ARG A 701 -14.27 -1.67 19.58
N VAL A 702 -13.57 -0.54 19.73
CA VAL A 702 -12.38 -0.44 20.57
C VAL A 702 -12.65 0.42 21.81
N CYS A 703 -11.79 0.33 22.82
CA CYS A 703 -11.84 1.23 23.96
C CYS A 703 -11.64 2.69 23.49
N SER A 704 -12.52 3.59 23.89
CA SER A 704 -12.60 4.97 23.38
C SER A 704 -12.57 5.99 24.50
N THR A 705 -12.57 7.27 24.16
CA THR A 705 -12.74 8.36 25.12
C THR A 705 -14.11 8.36 25.82
N ARG A 706 -15.09 7.57 25.33
CA ARG A 706 -16.33 7.30 26.08
C ARG A 706 -16.08 6.43 27.33
N ASN A 707 -15.06 5.57 27.29
CA ASN A 707 -14.78 4.60 28.33
C ASN A 707 -13.62 5.05 29.25
N VAL A 708 -12.85 6.05 28.83
CA VAL A 708 -11.65 6.51 29.54
C VAL A 708 -11.84 7.97 29.95
N PRO A 709 -11.81 8.31 31.25
CA PRO A 709 -11.84 9.70 31.69
C PRO A 709 -10.63 10.50 31.16
N PRO A 710 -10.75 11.83 31.01
CA PRO A 710 -9.67 12.66 30.50
C PRO A 710 -8.39 12.58 31.33
N GLN A 711 -7.34 11.97 30.77
CA GLN A 711 -6.10 11.70 31.50
C GLN A 711 -5.25 12.96 31.77
N GLN A 712 -5.59 14.08 31.15
CA GLN A 712 -4.86 15.34 31.19
C GLN A 712 -4.90 15.96 32.61
N HIS A 713 -3.78 15.94 33.34
CA HIS A 713 -3.68 16.56 34.68
C HIS A 713 -4.14 18.02 34.70
N HIS A 714 -3.78 18.81 33.70
CA HIS A 714 -4.16 20.23 33.66
C HIS A 714 -5.67 20.46 33.50
N TRP A 715 -6.41 19.56 32.84
CA TRP A 715 -7.88 19.65 32.77
C TRP A 715 -8.49 19.37 34.15
N TRP A 716 -8.01 18.30 34.80
CA TRP A 716 -8.46 17.93 36.13
C TRP A 716 -8.13 18.99 37.18
N ALA A 717 -6.88 19.46 37.23
CA ALA A 717 -6.40 20.41 38.23
C ALA A 717 -7.12 21.76 38.12
N GLN A 718 -7.36 22.25 36.89
CA GLN A 718 -8.10 23.50 36.69
C GLN A 718 -9.53 23.37 37.22
N ALA A 719 -10.26 22.32 36.81
CA ALA A 719 -11.66 22.16 37.19
C ALA A 719 -11.83 21.90 38.70
N VAL A 720 -11.00 21.05 39.30
CA VAL A 720 -11.05 20.80 40.76
C VAL A 720 -10.67 22.07 41.54
N GLY A 721 -9.71 22.85 41.05
CA GLY A 721 -9.39 24.15 41.65
C GLY A 721 -10.59 25.11 41.63
N GLU A 722 -11.27 25.21 40.49
CA GLU A 722 -12.48 26.02 40.33
C GLU A 722 -13.64 25.53 41.22
N ASP A 723 -13.87 24.22 41.31
CA ASP A 723 -14.90 23.61 42.14
C ASP A 723 -14.64 23.83 43.64
N LEU A 724 -13.41 23.61 44.10
CA LEU A 724 -13.02 23.82 45.51
C LEU A 724 -13.06 25.30 45.90
N GLY A 725 -12.64 26.19 44.99
CA GLY A 725 -12.76 27.64 45.18
C GLY A 725 -14.23 28.06 45.28
N THR A 726 -15.09 27.50 44.43
CA THR A 726 -16.56 27.72 44.48
C THR A 726 -17.16 27.17 45.77
N ALA A 727 -16.63 26.07 46.31
CA ALA A 727 -17.01 25.51 47.61
C ALA A 727 -16.47 26.31 48.81
N GLY A 728 -15.68 27.37 48.58
CA GLY A 728 -15.20 28.29 49.61
C GLY A 728 -13.87 27.91 50.27
N LEU A 729 -13.09 27.00 49.68
CA LEU A 729 -11.75 26.68 50.18
C LEU A 729 -10.77 27.82 49.86
N PRO A 730 -9.89 28.22 50.80
CA PRO A 730 -8.81 29.17 50.53
C PRO A 730 -7.82 28.64 49.49
N GLN A 731 -7.21 29.55 48.72
CA GLN A 731 -6.26 29.20 47.66
C GLN A 731 -5.07 28.41 48.22
N GLU A 732 -4.61 28.71 49.43
CA GLU A 732 -3.49 27.99 50.06
C GLU A 732 -3.81 26.51 50.28
N ILE A 733 -5.06 26.18 50.64
CA ILE A 733 -5.50 24.80 50.83
C ILE A 733 -5.67 24.11 49.46
N ILE A 734 -6.17 24.82 48.46
CA ILE A 734 -6.26 24.30 47.09
C ILE A 734 -4.87 23.97 46.56
N ASP A 735 -3.91 24.88 46.73
CA ASP A 735 -2.51 24.69 46.31
C ASP A 735 -1.87 23.49 47.05
N GLU A 736 -2.12 23.34 48.35
CA GLU A 736 -1.66 22.20 49.13
C GLU A 736 -2.29 20.87 48.66
N ILE A 737 -3.60 20.86 48.34
CA ILE A 737 -4.28 19.69 47.76
C ILE A 737 -3.62 19.33 46.42
N MET A 738 -3.44 20.31 45.53
CA MET A 738 -2.83 20.08 44.21
C MET A 738 -1.40 19.55 44.35
N GLN A 739 -0.60 20.14 45.25
CA GLN A 739 0.76 19.69 45.52
C GLN A 739 0.81 18.25 46.03
N ASN A 740 -0.11 17.86 46.91
CA ASN A 740 -0.20 16.50 47.44
C ASN A 740 -0.73 15.47 46.41
N THR A 741 -1.59 15.89 45.48
CA THR A 741 -2.06 15.03 44.38
C THR A 741 -1.02 14.84 43.27
N GLY A 742 0.04 15.66 43.28
CA GLY A 742 1.14 15.59 42.32
C GLY A 742 0.64 15.77 40.88
N ASN A 743 1.04 14.85 40.00
CA ASN A 743 0.73 14.90 38.56
C ASN A 743 -0.46 13.99 38.16
N TRP A 744 -1.31 13.62 39.11
CA TRP A 744 -2.47 12.78 38.82
C TRP A 744 -3.55 13.59 38.06
N PRO A 745 -4.20 13.06 37.00
CA PRO A 745 -4.16 11.68 36.52
C PRO A 745 -2.92 11.30 35.70
N MET A 746 -2.48 12.18 34.79
CA MET A 746 -1.23 12.03 34.04
C MET A 746 -0.64 13.41 33.71
N GLY A 747 0.55 13.70 34.24
CA GLY A 747 1.27 14.94 33.98
C GLY A 747 1.99 14.94 32.63
N LEU A 748 2.27 16.12 32.09
CA LEU A 748 2.91 16.26 30.76
C LEU A 748 4.25 15.51 30.62
N PRO A 749 5.17 15.50 31.62
CA PRO A 749 6.40 14.72 31.51
C PRO A 749 6.16 13.21 31.39
N GLU A 750 5.13 12.68 32.06
CA GLU A 750 4.73 11.27 31.96
C GLU A 750 4.09 10.99 30.59
N ALA A 751 3.14 11.82 30.18
CA ALA A 751 2.48 11.74 28.87
C ALA A 751 3.51 11.75 27.73
N ARG A 752 4.50 12.64 27.76
CA ARG A 752 5.59 12.67 26.77
C ARG A 752 6.41 11.38 26.76
N ARG A 753 6.68 10.74 27.91
CA ARG A 753 7.40 9.45 27.92
C ARG A 753 6.58 8.35 27.25
N HIS A 754 5.29 8.25 27.58
CA HIS A 754 4.39 7.28 26.95
C HIS A 754 4.23 7.54 25.46
N HIS A 755 4.09 8.81 25.05
CA HIS A 755 4.03 9.21 23.66
C HIS A 755 5.27 8.74 22.86
N HIS A 756 6.48 8.99 23.37
CA HIS A 756 7.72 8.54 22.71
C HIS A 756 7.82 7.01 22.64
N ALA A 757 7.37 6.30 23.68
CA ALA A 757 7.34 4.84 23.68
C ALA A 757 6.31 4.31 22.66
N PHE A 758 5.13 4.91 22.60
CA PHE A 758 4.07 4.48 21.69
C PHE A 758 4.40 4.73 20.22
N LEU A 759 4.99 5.89 19.88
CA LEU A 759 5.49 6.15 18.53
C LEU A 759 6.63 5.21 18.12
N LYS A 760 7.44 4.76 19.09
CA LYS A 760 8.48 3.77 18.86
C LYS A 760 7.87 2.41 18.46
N GLU A 761 6.80 1.99 19.12
CA GLU A 761 6.10 0.74 18.78
C GLU A 761 5.45 0.79 17.41
N HIS A 762 4.81 1.91 17.05
CA HIS A 762 4.32 2.17 15.69
C HIS A 762 5.43 2.07 14.66
N ARG A 763 6.60 2.65 14.95
CA ARG A 763 7.77 2.58 14.06
C ARG A 763 8.26 1.14 13.90
N TRP A 764 8.30 0.35 14.98
CA TRP A 764 8.63 -1.07 14.90
C TRP A 764 7.64 -1.83 14.02
N ASN A 765 6.33 -1.65 14.23
CA ASN A 765 5.30 -2.27 13.39
C ASN A 765 5.54 -1.94 11.90
N ASN A 766 5.73 -0.65 11.60
CA ASN A 766 5.93 -0.18 10.24
C ASN A 766 7.18 -0.75 9.56
N LEU A 767 8.25 -1.06 10.30
CA LEU A 767 9.47 -1.61 9.72
C LEU A 767 9.46 -3.14 9.65
N ILE A 768 8.92 -3.80 10.68
CA ILE A 768 8.88 -5.27 10.80
C ILE A 768 7.81 -5.88 9.90
N ARG A 769 6.65 -5.25 9.72
CA ARG A 769 5.58 -5.79 8.85
C ARG A 769 6.07 -6.04 7.43
N ILE A 770 6.97 -5.20 6.95
CA ILE A 770 7.51 -5.30 5.60
C ILE A 770 8.48 -6.51 5.45
N TYR A 771 8.97 -7.11 6.54
CA TYR A 771 9.83 -8.29 6.51
C TYR A 771 9.06 -9.63 6.46
N ARG A 772 7.76 -9.66 6.77
CA ARG A 772 7.00 -10.91 7.02
C ARG A 772 5.75 -11.08 6.14
N MET A 773 5.65 -10.38 5.01
CA MET A 773 4.54 -10.62 4.08
C MET A 773 4.61 -12.06 3.55
N GLU A 774 3.48 -12.74 3.41
CA GLU A 774 3.47 -14.14 2.97
C GLU A 774 3.95 -14.26 1.52
N HIS A 775 4.93 -15.13 1.29
CA HIS A 775 5.39 -15.60 -0.02
C HIS A 775 4.95 -17.05 -0.12
N PRO A 776 4.75 -17.64 -1.30
CA PRO A 776 4.53 -19.07 -1.34
C PRO A 776 5.84 -19.71 -0.86
N ASN A 777 5.77 -20.51 0.19
CA ASN A 777 6.96 -21.17 0.74
C ASN A 777 7.40 -22.27 -0.24
N PHE A 778 8.40 -21.96 -1.04
CA PHE A 778 8.99 -22.89 -2.00
C PHE A 778 10.24 -23.54 -1.39
N SER A 779 10.05 -24.63 -0.64
CA SER A 779 11.19 -25.50 -0.34
C SER A 779 11.58 -26.27 -1.62
N CYS A 780 12.44 -25.66 -2.43
CA CYS A 780 13.10 -26.33 -3.57
C CYS A 780 14.05 -27.42 -3.08
#